data_AF-A0A3N4LJJ7-F1
#
_entry.id   AF-A0A3N4LJJ7-F1
#
_cell.length_a   1.000
_cell.length_b   1.000
_cell.length_c   1.000
_cell.angle_alpha   90.00
_cell.angle_beta   90.00
_cell.angle_gamma   90.00
#
_symmetry.space_group_name_H-M   'P 1'
#
loop_
_entity.id
_entity.type
_entity.pdbx_description
1 polymer ?
#
loop_
_entity_poly.entity_id
_entity_poly.type
_entity_poly.pdbx_seq_one_letter_code
_entity_poly.pdbx_strand_id
1 'polypeptide(L)'
;MLQARLRCLSQARPSFLPFLASRRHASSIAPRAHPKWGVFSDIHFQQEDLSRIVETSQWITDVFCDAQVTQIFCLGDVINTREHVNVQALSATAKFFDELRRIAPVHIVLGNHDMNLKHSSRVSSLDVFDTEGFKGSCKLYKDFADVEVEGVKCLMVPWVENHTLMVDRLGEMPCEEKNQRILFGHLAVSGAIQQPSVPVESRYRTHTGVLKGRHLVDFRGTFLGHFHHHQAVVDGKVWYVGSPMQHHFGDKADDRRGVLFLQPTITSQNEAPAMEFIQNPKWDLFREVSLQDLRASAGDDKLHLPFDVVGKRINLRCKAVDAPEFETWRAKLVETGAGDVRRKVEIGRGIFSGAADAKSNQNNTELEGKVKIEETANQQPEQQPEEIFRAPTTATFIEALPLFLNTIPTDSNMIPENQQADYIATAERLMKIADANYTDGVTSATSTNSSLSVFQGTLRNLTIQNFFSIQGTLSLPFFKLNPGTWFLTGPNGSGKSTVLEAIVWCLFGEVLRSDMGVADLVNDVVGKNCCVRIDFENGYSIERFRKFTSKGTGPGPGLKLYKNGQEVPDFERGETRKTQIALERDILGCDFATFTKSVIFGDQGGGAGNFLTLDTKQRREVLEELLGISNFEGYLKAVREEKRVVEKEYLTLKSQSETIAIELKRLETERCRVQDTVGPKERMRDDAELKLRELEKEVAKFEEDRVRMEKEQGELLRWNKLYDTLQRAQESKRIITDQLRLREDKLQEYQKVLLKIEEFRPLHARWVASQKDLDRGQKTLQMKTLEYKNVADRVKEKDLETHKNQLAIRKGVCPTCRQSLDNPTRVEEHLEQMKRKKEALEKKAAGLAAELATLKSEVQGHEERQAAVILGMMERQLTPGYLNTLPECERETRNMLLTTQMPMKRLEMQRATAEQEVKVLLAGKTMDEVARLAHRSADQDVSTLQRVMSTHEGLLKRIQELSSRKTALTSSLTRLTTEVKYATSHLKNMESQLAIYCNELSSGANRITEIERALRILVFWEVAFNKKQATTSAPNIRHYLISNSINELNTLIQSNMEILTNPTTIGSGNGSSKAYSLPISFTPDLSIYPPSSFGKRSSGQRKRNNLAVLFALFQLIRQKSRFRADFIMLDEVFDALDKEGQMQAAELISAVSTQGTDRSTGGEVKHVLVVTHSEALEDIVRVGDGGAGARVIRVQMGERGTEMQDPEGVIEHIQGITTGKEGIPEILPPTVKKRKGRPRKVKNVEAEVEAETNETEVSMTGN
;
A
#
# COMPACT_ATOMS: atom_id res chain seq x y z
N MET A 1 -17.62 -4.75 -24.18
CA MET A 1 -17.01 -5.55 -23.09
C MET A 1 -17.59 -5.25 -21.71
N LEU A 2 -17.64 -3.99 -21.22
CA LEU A 2 -18.09 -3.70 -19.84
C LEU A 2 -19.46 -4.30 -19.44
N GLN A 3 -20.47 -4.23 -20.32
CA GLN A 3 -21.79 -4.84 -20.10
C GLN A 3 -21.76 -6.37 -19.86
N ALA A 4 -20.70 -7.08 -20.29
CA ALA A 4 -20.54 -8.50 -19.98
C ALA A 4 -20.12 -8.73 -18.52
N ARG A 5 -19.28 -7.84 -17.94
CA ARG A 5 -18.92 -7.90 -16.51
C ARG A 5 -20.11 -7.59 -15.61
N LEU A 6 -20.94 -6.59 -15.97
CA LEU A 6 -22.13 -6.24 -15.20
C LEU A 6 -23.16 -7.38 -15.12
N ARG A 7 -23.28 -8.23 -16.15
CA ARG A 7 -24.16 -9.42 -16.11
C ARG A 7 -23.60 -10.58 -15.27
N CYS A 8 -22.29 -10.66 -15.04
CA CYS A 8 -21.70 -11.68 -14.16
C CYS A 8 -21.93 -11.38 -12.66
N LEU A 9 -22.07 -10.10 -12.28
CA LEU A 9 -22.20 -9.71 -10.86
C LEU A 9 -23.60 -9.96 -10.28
N SER A 10 -24.64 -10.06 -11.10
CA SER A 10 -26.03 -10.23 -10.64
C SER A 10 -26.50 -11.69 -10.51
N GLN A 11 -25.64 -12.69 -10.74
CA GLN A 11 -25.99 -14.12 -10.68
C GLN A 11 -24.98 -15.00 -9.92
N ALA A 12 -24.05 -14.41 -9.17
CA ALA A 12 -23.01 -15.13 -8.43
C ALA A 12 -23.53 -15.83 -7.17
N ARG A 13 -24.24 -16.97 -7.33
CA ARG A 13 -24.23 -18.02 -6.31
C ARG A 13 -22.85 -18.70 -6.30
N PRO A 14 -22.27 -19.05 -5.14
CA PRO A 14 -20.96 -19.68 -5.09
C PRO A 14 -21.05 -21.16 -5.51
N SER A 15 -20.67 -21.46 -6.76
CA SER A 15 -20.49 -22.81 -7.28
C SER A 15 -19.15 -22.94 -7.98
N PHE A 16 -18.11 -23.38 -7.24
CA PHE A 16 -16.75 -23.57 -7.76
C PHE A 16 -16.10 -24.89 -7.31
N LEU A 17 -16.78 -25.99 -7.61
CA LEU A 17 -16.15 -27.17 -8.20
C LEU A 17 -16.48 -27.11 -9.69
N PRO A 18 -15.58 -27.50 -10.64
CA PRO A 18 -14.66 -28.63 -10.50
C PRO A 18 -13.26 -28.49 -11.15
N PHE A 19 -12.20 -28.97 -10.49
CA PHE A 19 -11.04 -29.52 -11.21
C PHE A 19 -10.20 -30.52 -10.40
N LEU A 20 -10.72 -31.74 -10.16
CA LEU A 20 -9.90 -32.94 -9.84
C LEU A 20 -10.73 -34.25 -9.98
N ALA A 21 -11.63 -34.30 -10.96
CA ALA A 21 -12.58 -35.40 -11.16
C ALA A 21 -12.32 -36.21 -12.45
N SER A 22 -11.07 -36.61 -12.70
CA SER A 22 -10.73 -37.51 -13.81
C SER A 22 -9.51 -38.39 -13.49
N ARG A 23 -9.75 -39.43 -12.67
CA ARG A 23 -9.00 -40.71 -12.56
C ARG A 23 -9.54 -41.55 -11.40
N ARG A 24 -10.76 -42.08 -11.54
CA ARG A 24 -11.19 -43.27 -10.79
C ARG A 24 -10.96 -44.51 -11.65
N HIS A 25 -10.50 -45.59 -11.02
CA HIS A 25 -10.34 -46.94 -11.59
C HIS A 25 -9.49 -47.04 -12.88
N ALA A 26 -8.17 -47.03 -12.71
CA ALA A 26 -7.24 -47.68 -13.63
C ALA A 26 -6.56 -48.86 -12.90
N SER A 27 -7.21 -50.03 -12.92
CA SER A 27 -6.70 -51.25 -12.27
C SER A 27 -5.68 -51.96 -13.17
N SER A 28 -4.45 -51.44 -13.23
CA SER A 28 -3.33 -52.08 -13.92
C SER A 28 -2.00 -51.77 -13.23
N ILE A 29 -1.61 -52.65 -12.28
CA ILE A 29 -0.29 -52.63 -11.67
C ILE A 29 0.73 -53.13 -12.70
N ALA A 30 1.43 -52.21 -13.36
CA ALA A 30 2.72 -52.51 -13.97
C ALA A 30 3.77 -52.66 -12.85
N PRO A 31 4.63 -53.68 -12.87
CA PRO A 31 5.59 -53.91 -11.79
C PRO A 31 6.64 -52.80 -11.74
N ARG A 32 6.65 -52.02 -10.65
CA ARG A 32 7.72 -51.06 -10.35
C ARG A 32 8.91 -51.79 -9.71
N ALA A 33 10.12 -51.46 -10.14
CA ALA A 33 11.34 -52.12 -9.69
C ALA A 33 11.79 -51.58 -8.32
N HIS A 34 11.35 -52.28 -7.27
CA HIS A 34 11.62 -52.04 -5.84
C HIS A 34 10.86 -50.86 -5.20
N PRO A 35 10.30 -51.03 -3.98
CA PRO A 35 9.70 -49.94 -3.21
C PRO A 35 10.76 -49.04 -2.55
N LYS A 36 10.39 -47.79 -2.27
CA LYS A 36 11.20 -46.80 -1.56
C LYS A 36 10.31 -46.11 -0.52
N TRP A 37 10.69 -46.14 0.75
CA TRP A 37 9.92 -45.57 1.86
C TRP A 37 10.54 -44.24 2.30
N GLY A 38 9.73 -43.22 2.58
CA GLY A 38 10.17 -41.96 3.17
C GLY A 38 10.06 -41.97 4.69
N VAL A 39 11.06 -41.45 5.41
CA VAL A 39 11.07 -41.41 6.88
C VAL A 39 11.54 -40.04 7.38
N PHE A 40 10.79 -39.45 8.32
CA PHE A 40 11.14 -38.20 9.00
C PHE A 40 10.72 -38.24 10.47
N SER A 41 11.17 -37.27 11.27
CA SER A 41 10.98 -37.23 12.72
C SER A 41 11.14 -35.81 13.26
N ASP A 42 10.71 -35.56 14.51
CA ASP A 42 11.10 -34.39 15.32
C ASP A 42 10.89 -33.04 14.59
N ILE A 43 9.75 -32.89 13.89
CA ILE A 43 9.43 -31.68 13.10
C ILE A 43 8.85 -30.55 13.95
N HIS A 44 8.33 -30.85 15.15
CA HIS A 44 7.93 -29.91 16.19
C HIS A 44 7.18 -28.66 15.70
N PHE A 45 6.02 -28.82 15.05
CA PHE A 45 5.13 -27.72 14.70
C PHE A 45 4.76 -26.88 15.94
N GLN A 46 4.98 -25.57 15.83
CA GLN A 46 4.71 -24.54 16.83
C GLN A 46 4.42 -23.20 16.16
N GLN A 47 3.94 -22.22 16.92
CA GLN A 47 3.68 -20.87 16.41
C GLN A 47 4.96 -20.10 16.12
N GLU A 48 6.00 -20.29 16.95
CA GLU A 48 7.33 -19.72 16.74
C GLU A 48 7.96 -20.34 15.48
N ASP A 49 8.41 -19.50 14.54
CA ASP A 49 8.95 -19.92 13.24
C ASP A 49 8.01 -20.78 12.35
N LEU A 50 6.70 -20.78 12.59
CA LEU A 50 5.73 -21.60 11.84
C LEU A 50 5.87 -21.51 10.32
N SER A 51 6.24 -20.35 9.78
CA SER A 51 6.50 -20.14 8.35
C SER A 51 7.66 -21.00 7.81
N ARG A 52 8.75 -21.15 8.57
CA ARG A 52 9.89 -22.01 8.23
C ARG A 52 9.55 -23.50 8.43
N ILE A 53 8.69 -23.80 9.40
CA ILE A 53 8.21 -25.17 9.60
C ILE A 53 7.33 -25.60 8.42
N VAL A 54 6.42 -24.74 7.96
CA VAL A 54 5.61 -24.95 6.74
C VAL A 54 6.47 -25.01 5.47
N GLU A 55 7.51 -24.17 5.35
CA GLU A 55 8.46 -24.24 4.23
C GLU A 55 9.23 -25.57 4.21
N THR A 56 9.65 -26.06 5.38
CA THR A 56 10.32 -27.36 5.50
C THR A 56 9.34 -28.52 5.27
N SER A 57 8.09 -28.42 5.72
CA SER A 57 7.09 -29.46 5.49
C SER A 57 6.71 -29.55 4.00
N GLN A 58 6.63 -28.42 3.29
CA GLN A 58 6.50 -28.40 1.83
C GLN A 58 7.69 -29.09 1.16
N TRP A 59 8.92 -28.79 1.57
CA TRP A 59 10.12 -29.45 1.05
C TRP A 59 10.12 -30.97 1.26
N ILE A 60 9.63 -31.48 2.41
CA ILE A 60 9.46 -32.92 2.65
C ILE A 60 8.42 -33.51 1.68
N THR A 61 7.27 -32.85 1.51
CA THR A 61 6.22 -33.26 0.55
C THR A 61 6.78 -33.34 -0.87
N ASP A 62 7.52 -32.33 -1.31
CA ASP A 62 8.10 -32.25 -2.65
C ASP A 62 9.13 -33.38 -2.86
N VAL A 63 10.08 -33.54 -1.93
CA VAL A 63 11.12 -34.60 -1.98
C VAL A 63 10.54 -36.01 -1.98
N PHE A 64 9.48 -36.26 -1.19
CA PHE A 64 8.80 -37.56 -1.17
C PHE A 64 7.99 -37.81 -2.45
N CYS A 65 7.40 -36.76 -3.05
CA CYS A 65 6.68 -36.84 -4.32
C CYS A 65 7.63 -37.15 -5.49
N ASP A 66 8.73 -36.41 -5.61
CA ASP A 66 9.73 -36.58 -6.68
C ASP A 66 10.43 -37.95 -6.60
N ALA A 67 10.73 -38.42 -5.39
CA ALA A 67 11.27 -39.77 -5.18
C ALA A 67 10.23 -40.90 -5.34
N GLN A 68 8.95 -40.55 -5.52
CA GLN A 68 7.81 -41.46 -5.70
C GLN A 68 7.75 -42.56 -4.62
N VAL A 69 7.85 -42.16 -3.35
CA VAL A 69 7.81 -43.09 -2.22
C VAL A 69 6.50 -43.88 -2.18
N THR A 70 6.57 -45.14 -1.74
CA THR A 70 5.40 -46.02 -1.65
C THR A 70 4.74 -46.03 -0.27
N GLN A 71 5.49 -45.68 0.79
CA GLN A 71 5.05 -45.57 2.18
C GLN A 71 5.79 -44.41 2.87
N ILE A 72 5.16 -43.78 3.86
CA ILE A 72 5.76 -42.68 4.65
C ILE A 72 5.68 -43.00 6.15
N PHE A 73 6.78 -42.79 6.87
CA PHE A 73 6.87 -42.97 8.32
C PHE A 73 7.27 -41.66 9.00
N CYS A 74 6.51 -41.27 10.02
CA CYS A 74 6.81 -40.17 10.93
C CYS A 74 7.10 -40.74 12.32
N LEU A 75 8.28 -40.48 12.87
CA LEU A 75 8.75 -41.10 14.12
C LEU A 75 8.50 -40.25 15.37
N GLY A 76 7.38 -39.52 15.38
CA GLY A 76 6.92 -38.72 16.50
C GLY A 76 7.57 -37.34 16.60
N ASP A 77 7.14 -36.61 17.63
CA ASP A 77 7.44 -35.22 17.90
C ASP A 77 7.08 -34.32 16.70
N VAL A 78 5.81 -34.49 16.31
CA VAL A 78 5.14 -33.71 15.28
C VAL A 78 4.79 -32.31 15.81
N ILE A 79 4.40 -32.19 17.08
CA ILE A 79 4.11 -30.91 17.76
C ILE A 79 5.28 -30.54 18.71
N ASN A 80 5.53 -29.25 18.96
CA ASN A 80 6.63 -28.84 19.85
C ASN A 80 6.35 -29.00 21.35
N THR A 81 5.09 -29.16 21.77
CA THR A 81 4.77 -29.29 23.20
C THR A 81 3.52 -30.11 23.47
N ARG A 82 3.65 -30.97 24.48
CA ARG A 82 2.58 -31.76 25.09
C ARG A 82 1.56 -30.94 25.87
N GLU A 83 1.94 -29.73 26.31
CA GLU A 83 1.16 -28.95 27.27
C GLU A 83 0.12 -28.06 26.58
N HIS A 84 0.48 -27.41 25.46
CA HIS A 84 -0.34 -26.39 24.79
C HIS A 84 -0.22 -26.47 23.25
N VAL A 85 -1.15 -27.16 22.61
CA VAL A 85 -1.18 -27.30 21.14
C VAL A 85 -1.72 -26.01 20.49
N ASN A 86 -0.84 -25.24 19.83
CA ASN A 86 -1.27 -24.03 19.15
C ASN A 86 -2.13 -24.33 17.89
N VAL A 87 -3.27 -23.65 17.74
CA VAL A 87 -4.25 -23.90 16.66
C VAL A 87 -3.66 -23.65 15.26
N GLN A 88 -2.77 -22.67 15.09
CA GLN A 88 -2.12 -22.40 13.80
C GLN A 88 -1.13 -23.53 13.45
N ALA A 89 -0.36 -23.98 14.43
CA ALA A 89 0.55 -25.10 14.31
C ALA A 89 -0.18 -26.42 14.00
N LEU A 90 -1.29 -26.70 14.67
CA LEU A 90 -2.12 -27.88 14.43
C LEU A 90 -2.80 -27.83 13.06
N SER A 91 -3.27 -26.66 12.63
CA SER A 91 -3.85 -26.47 11.29
C SER A 91 -2.83 -26.71 10.18
N ALA A 92 -1.60 -26.22 10.35
CA ALA A 92 -0.48 -26.47 9.44
C ALA A 92 -0.08 -27.97 9.43
N THR A 93 -0.07 -28.61 10.60
CA THR A 93 0.16 -30.05 10.76
C THR A 93 -0.90 -30.86 10.01
N ALA A 94 -2.19 -30.56 10.22
CA ALA A 94 -3.30 -31.23 9.55
C ALA A 94 -3.24 -31.08 8.02
N LYS A 95 -2.88 -29.88 7.51
CA LYS A 95 -2.63 -29.65 6.08
C LYS A 95 -1.46 -30.49 5.56
N PHE A 96 -0.34 -30.52 6.26
CA PHE A 96 0.86 -31.27 5.85
C PHE A 96 0.57 -32.77 5.73
N PHE A 97 -0.09 -33.39 6.71
CA PHE A 97 -0.47 -34.80 6.61
C PHE A 97 -1.57 -35.06 5.57
N ASP A 98 -2.46 -34.09 5.30
CA ASP A 98 -3.41 -34.15 4.17
C ASP A 98 -2.73 -34.05 2.79
N GLU A 99 -1.53 -33.46 2.71
CA GLU A 99 -0.68 -33.46 1.52
C GLU A 99 0.13 -34.75 1.40
N LEU A 100 0.82 -35.19 2.46
CA LEU A 100 1.59 -36.45 2.47
C LEU A 100 0.75 -37.67 2.08
N ARG A 101 -0.47 -37.79 2.64
CA ARG A 101 -1.37 -38.95 2.38
C ARG A 101 -1.87 -39.04 0.93
N ARG A 102 -1.67 -38.00 0.11
CA ARG A 102 -1.95 -38.02 -1.33
C ARG A 102 -0.80 -38.61 -2.15
N ILE A 103 0.39 -38.70 -1.57
CA ILE A 103 1.57 -39.33 -2.16
C ILE A 103 1.54 -40.83 -1.84
N ALA A 104 1.47 -41.17 -0.55
CA ALA A 104 1.55 -42.54 -0.03
C ALA A 104 0.87 -42.66 1.35
N PRO A 105 0.53 -43.88 1.82
CA PRO A 105 0.01 -44.09 3.18
C PRO A 105 1.01 -43.62 4.24
N VAL A 106 0.51 -43.03 5.32
CA VAL A 106 1.33 -42.41 6.37
C VAL A 106 1.18 -43.14 7.71
N HIS A 107 2.30 -43.65 8.23
CA HIS A 107 2.42 -44.26 9.55
C HIS A 107 3.01 -43.24 10.53
N ILE A 108 2.32 -42.97 11.63
CA ILE A 108 2.71 -41.95 12.61
C ILE A 108 2.93 -42.62 13.97
N VAL A 109 4.18 -42.70 14.42
CA VAL A 109 4.53 -43.13 15.78
C VAL A 109 4.34 -41.93 16.72
N LEU A 110 3.77 -42.15 17.91
CA LEU A 110 3.54 -41.08 18.89
C LEU A 110 4.83 -40.70 19.65
N GLY A 111 5.23 -39.43 19.58
CA GLY A 111 6.38 -38.88 20.33
C GLY A 111 6.03 -38.29 21.70
N ASN A 112 7.04 -37.88 22.47
CA ASN A 112 6.85 -37.42 23.85
C ASN A 112 6.33 -35.98 23.96
N HIS A 113 6.35 -35.20 22.87
CA HIS A 113 5.72 -33.89 22.74
C HIS A 113 4.33 -33.97 22.09
N ASP A 114 3.94 -35.13 21.55
CA ASP A 114 2.63 -35.37 20.94
C ASP A 114 1.55 -35.87 21.92
N MET A 115 1.97 -36.49 23.02
CA MET A 115 1.08 -36.95 24.11
C MET A 115 0.53 -35.75 24.90
N ASN A 116 -0.69 -35.82 25.44
CA ASN A 116 -1.21 -34.76 26.34
C ASN A 116 -0.62 -34.86 27.77
N LEU A 117 -0.42 -36.08 28.28
CA LEU A 117 -0.01 -36.32 29.67
C LEU A 117 1.24 -37.20 29.75
N LYS A 118 2.13 -36.89 30.70
CA LYS A 118 3.21 -37.80 31.11
C LYS A 118 2.60 -39.15 31.51
N HIS A 119 3.19 -40.24 31.04
CA HIS A 119 2.75 -41.62 31.28
C HIS A 119 1.41 -42.05 30.63
N SER A 120 0.77 -41.25 29.76
CA SER A 120 -0.48 -41.66 29.07
C SER A 120 -0.53 -41.26 27.60
N SER A 121 -0.56 -42.26 26.71
CA SER A 121 -0.75 -42.11 25.26
C SER A 121 -2.24 -42.05 24.85
N ARG A 122 -3.16 -42.18 25.81
CA ARG A 122 -4.62 -42.28 25.57
C ARG A 122 -5.18 -41.07 24.81
N VAL A 123 -4.66 -39.87 25.08
CA VAL A 123 -5.02 -38.61 24.43
C VAL A 123 -3.76 -37.96 23.86
N SER A 124 -3.81 -37.56 22.59
CA SER A 124 -2.71 -36.89 21.88
C SER A 124 -3.20 -35.69 21.07
N SER A 125 -2.30 -34.73 20.85
CA SER A 125 -2.46 -33.65 19.87
C SER A 125 -2.72 -34.14 18.44
N LEU A 126 -2.37 -35.39 18.13
CA LEU A 126 -2.46 -36.03 16.82
C LEU A 126 -3.75 -36.84 16.63
N ASP A 127 -4.66 -36.88 17.62
CA ASP A 127 -5.90 -37.68 17.58
C ASP A 127 -6.83 -37.32 16.42
N VAL A 128 -6.68 -36.12 15.84
CA VAL A 128 -7.31 -35.69 14.59
C VAL A 128 -7.07 -36.68 13.42
N PHE A 129 -5.94 -37.39 13.40
CA PHE A 129 -5.59 -38.32 12.34
C PHE A 129 -6.22 -39.73 12.47
N ASP A 130 -6.89 -40.02 13.59
CA ASP A 130 -7.70 -41.24 13.77
C ASP A 130 -9.20 -41.03 13.40
N THR A 131 -9.56 -39.78 13.04
CA THR A 131 -10.92 -39.43 12.57
C THR A 131 -11.21 -39.98 11.18
N GLU A 132 -12.50 -40.14 10.84
CA GLU A 132 -12.95 -40.77 9.59
C GLU A 132 -12.43 -40.09 8.31
N GLY A 133 -12.08 -38.81 8.36
CA GLY A 133 -11.50 -38.08 7.22
C GLY A 133 -10.06 -38.50 6.86
N PHE A 134 -9.32 -39.09 7.81
CA PHE A 134 -7.94 -39.56 7.63
C PHE A 134 -7.80 -41.09 7.69
N LYS A 135 -8.74 -41.76 8.38
CA LYS A 135 -8.82 -43.21 8.61
C LYS A 135 -8.51 -44.05 7.37
N GLY A 136 -7.45 -44.86 7.45
CA GLY A 136 -6.99 -45.73 6.36
C GLY A 136 -6.06 -45.07 5.33
N SER A 137 -5.78 -43.77 5.47
CA SER A 137 -4.74 -43.05 4.69
C SER A 137 -3.61 -42.52 5.57
N CYS A 138 -3.94 -42.09 6.80
CA CYS A 138 -3.00 -41.99 7.91
C CYS A 138 -3.32 -43.07 8.95
N LYS A 139 -2.32 -43.48 9.74
CA LYS A 139 -2.48 -44.36 10.90
C LYS A 139 -1.57 -43.93 12.04
N LEU A 140 -2.16 -43.52 13.17
CA LEU A 140 -1.48 -43.17 14.40
C LEU A 140 -1.25 -44.41 15.28
N TYR A 141 -0.07 -44.50 15.90
CA TYR A 141 0.32 -45.60 16.78
C TYR A 141 0.54 -45.09 18.21
N LYS A 142 -0.50 -45.23 19.05
CA LYS A 142 -0.50 -44.87 20.48
C LYS A 142 0.09 -45.96 21.39
N ASP A 143 0.12 -47.19 20.89
CA ASP A 143 0.62 -48.39 21.56
C ASP A 143 1.58 -49.17 20.65
N PHE A 144 2.29 -50.14 21.22
CA PHE A 144 3.07 -51.11 20.47
C PHE A 144 2.19 -51.83 19.43
N ALA A 145 2.62 -51.85 18.18
CA ALA A 145 1.91 -52.56 17.12
C ALA A 145 2.84 -53.29 16.17
N ASP A 146 2.61 -54.58 16.00
CA ASP A 146 3.07 -55.35 14.85
C ASP A 146 2.26 -54.95 13.60
N VAL A 147 2.95 -54.69 12.51
CA VAL A 147 2.37 -54.23 11.23
C VAL A 147 3.10 -54.89 10.09
N GLU A 148 2.39 -55.46 9.13
CA GLU A 148 2.99 -55.88 7.86
C GLU A 148 2.78 -54.76 6.82
N VAL A 149 3.88 -54.25 6.27
CA VAL A 149 3.89 -53.17 5.27
C VAL A 149 4.63 -53.69 4.04
N GLU A 150 3.93 -53.79 2.91
CA GLU A 150 4.47 -54.29 1.63
C GLU A 150 5.18 -55.66 1.73
N GLY A 151 4.68 -56.54 2.61
CA GLY A 151 5.26 -57.87 2.86
C GLY A 151 6.43 -57.89 3.86
N VAL A 152 6.74 -56.75 4.49
CA VAL A 152 7.81 -56.63 5.50
C VAL A 152 7.20 -56.34 6.87
N LYS A 153 7.58 -57.18 7.85
CA LYS A 153 7.15 -57.01 9.26
C LYS A 153 7.86 -55.79 9.87
N CYS A 154 7.06 -54.93 10.48
CA CYS A 154 7.50 -53.73 11.16
C CYS A 154 6.92 -53.70 12.59
N LEU A 155 7.71 -53.27 13.56
CA LEU A 155 7.27 -53.02 14.93
C LEU A 155 7.23 -51.51 15.17
N MET A 156 6.03 -50.97 15.43
CA MET A 156 5.83 -49.56 15.78
C MET A 156 5.91 -49.42 17.30
N VAL A 157 6.77 -48.52 17.78
CA VAL A 157 7.11 -48.36 19.20
C VAL A 157 7.00 -46.89 19.63
N PRO A 158 5.83 -46.42 20.09
CA PRO A 158 5.67 -45.06 20.58
C PRO A 158 6.45 -44.80 21.87
N TRP A 159 6.56 -43.52 22.22
CA TRP A 159 7.18 -43.11 23.48
C TRP A 159 6.44 -43.67 24.69
N VAL A 160 7.22 -44.14 25.67
CA VAL A 160 6.73 -44.56 26.99
C VAL A 160 7.68 -44.00 28.03
N GLU A 161 7.20 -43.08 28.88
CA GLU A 161 8.03 -42.38 29.87
C GLU A 161 8.81 -43.37 30.77
N ASN A 162 8.18 -44.50 31.17
CA ASN A 162 8.84 -45.57 31.92
C ASN A 162 9.64 -46.51 30.99
N HIS A 163 10.90 -46.13 30.74
CA HIS A 163 11.84 -46.89 29.91
C HIS A 163 12.27 -48.25 30.49
N THR A 164 11.91 -48.60 31.74
CA THR A 164 12.20 -49.94 32.29
C THR A 164 11.26 -50.98 31.68
N LEU A 165 9.95 -50.71 31.68
CA LEU A 165 8.94 -51.57 31.04
C LEU A 165 9.23 -51.79 29.54
N MET A 166 9.86 -50.80 28.89
CA MET A 166 10.32 -50.89 27.50
C MET A 166 11.47 -51.89 27.33
N VAL A 167 12.44 -51.90 28.25
CA VAL A 167 13.56 -52.85 28.24
C VAL A 167 13.06 -54.26 28.52
N ASP A 168 12.11 -54.42 29.44
CA ASP A 168 11.53 -55.72 29.78
C ASP A 168 10.75 -56.30 28.59
N ARG A 169 9.78 -55.55 28.04
CA ARG A 169 8.95 -55.97 26.89
C ARG A 169 9.75 -56.23 25.61
N LEU A 170 10.84 -55.49 25.37
CA LEU A 170 11.77 -55.75 24.27
C LEU A 170 12.79 -56.86 24.59
N GLY A 171 12.96 -57.21 25.87
CA GLY A 171 13.79 -58.33 26.33
C GLY A 171 13.09 -59.68 26.20
N GLU A 172 11.77 -59.72 26.38
CA GLU A 172 10.93 -60.92 26.24
C GLU A 172 10.85 -61.44 24.78
N MET A 173 11.01 -60.58 23.78
CA MET A 173 10.92 -60.94 22.36
C MET A 173 12.15 -61.75 21.89
N PRO A 174 11.99 -62.97 21.32
CA PRO A 174 13.10 -63.77 20.80
C PRO A 174 13.92 -63.09 19.70
N CYS A 175 15.22 -63.38 19.64
CA CYS A 175 16.13 -62.78 18.65
C CYS A 175 15.73 -63.14 17.20
N GLU A 176 15.14 -64.31 16.96
CA GLU A 176 14.60 -64.73 15.65
C GLU A 176 13.38 -63.88 15.24
N GLU A 177 12.55 -63.47 16.19
CA GLU A 177 11.42 -62.56 15.96
C GLU A 177 11.88 -61.13 15.66
N LYS A 178 12.96 -60.68 16.33
CA LYS A 178 13.55 -59.35 16.09
C LYS A 178 14.20 -59.26 14.71
N ASN A 179 15.00 -60.25 14.30
CA ASN A 179 15.69 -60.23 13.01
C ASN A 179 14.73 -60.24 11.80
N GLN A 180 13.49 -60.71 11.97
CA GLN A 180 12.45 -60.61 10.94
C GLN A 180 11.81 -59.22 10.81
N ARG A 181 12.08 -58.28 11.73
CA ARG A 181 11.37 -57.00 11.87
C ARG A 181 12.27 -55.78 11.71
N ILE A 182 11.73 -54.74 11.07
CA ILE A 182 12.25 -53.37 11.18
C ILE A 182 11.55 -52.68 12.36
N LEU A 183 12.28 -52.02 13.25
CA LEU A 183 11.71 -51.25 14.36
C LEU A 183 11.67 -49.76 14.01
N PHE A 184 10.48 -49.16 14.12
CA PHE A 184 10.26 -47.72 14.02
C PHE A 184 9.73 -47.21 15.35
N GLY A 185 10.42 -46.24 15.97
CA GLY A 185 10.03 -45.81 17.32
C GLY A 185 10.43 -44.39 17.70
N HIS A 186 9.95 -43.94 18.86
CA HIS A 186 10.35 -42.68 19.48
C HIS A 186 10.86 -42.98 20.90
N LEU A 187 12.18 -43.00 21.10
CA LEU A 187 12.82 -43.64 22.28
C LEU A 187 14.10 -42.92 22.69
N ALA A 188 14.40 -42.86 23.99
CA ALA A 188 15.69 -42.38 24.50
C ALA A 188 16.68 -43.54 24.72
N VAL A 189 17.68 -43.67 23.84
CA VAL A 189 18.73 -44.71 23.93
C VAL A 189 20.00 -44.12 24.57
N SER A 190 20.48 -44.79 25.61
CA SER A 190 21.70 -44.47 26.34
C SER A 190 22.92 -44.48 25.42
N GLY A 191 23.65 -43.36 25.38
CA GLY A 191 24.80 -43.11 24.49
C GLY A 191 24.53 -42.16 23.33
N ALA A 192 23.27 -41.89 22.98
CA ALA A 192 22.92 -41.00 21.86
C ALA A 192 23.33 -39.54 22.12
N ILE A 193 23.84 -38.86 21.09
CA ILE A 193 24.25 -37.44 21.13
C ILE A 193 23.01 -36.54 21.11
N GLN A 194 22.80 -35.82 22.21
CA GLN A 194 21.69 -34.87 22.38
C GLN A 194 22.10 -33.41 22.09
N GLN A 195 23.39 -33.07 22.24
CA GLN A 195 23.91 -31.73 21.95
C GLN A 195 25.27 -31.81 21.22
N PRO A 196 25.28 -31.97 19.88
CA PRO A 196 26.51 -32.17 19.10
C PRO A 196 27.53 -31.03 19.24
N SER A 197 27.03 -29.81 19.44
CA SER A 197 27.78 -28.56 19.61
C SER A 197 28.42 -28.38 21.00
N VAL A 198 28.30 -29.37 21.89
CA VAL A 198 29.00 -29.46 23.18
C VAL A 198 30.26 -30.32 23.03
N PRO A 199 31.40 -29.99 23.67
CA PRO A 199 32.64 -30.77 23.58
C PRO A 199 32.51 -32.23 23.99
N VAL A 200 33.32 -33.10 23.36
CA VAL A 200 33.28 -34.58 23.47
C VAL A 200 33.37 -35.06 24.92
N GLU A 201 34.20 -34.41 25.74
CA GLU A 201 34.47 -34.74 27.15
C GLU A 201 33.30 -34.44 28.10
N SER A 202 32.28 -33.70 27.64
CA SER A 202 31.16 -33.29 28.49
C SER A 202 30.16 -34.43 28.69
N ARG A 203 29.92 -34.79 29.95
CA ARG A 203 28.86 -35.74 30.36
C ARG A 203 27.44 -35.32 29.92
N TYR A 204 27.26 -34.07 29.51
CA TYR A 204 25.99 -33.53 29.01
C TYR A 204 25.83 -33.65 27.48
N ARG A 205 26.85 -34.10 26.74
CA ARG A 205 26.80 -34.27 25.28
C ARG A 205 25.90 -35.42 24.85
N THR A 206 25.89 -36.49 25.63
CA THR A 206 25.19 -37.76 25.34
C THR A 206 24.15 -38.10 26.40
N HIS A 207 22.99 -38.59 25.98
CA HIS A 207 21.95 -39.08 26.86
C HIS A 207 22.41 -40.30 27.68
N THR A 208 21.98 -40.40 28.93
CA THR A 208 22.24 -41.53 29.82
C THR A 208 20.92 -42.09 30.36
N GLY A 209 20.56 -43.30 29.90
CA GLY A 209 19.30 -43.98 30.24
C GLY A 209 19.46 -45.49 30.45
N VAL A 210 18.34 -46.16 30.76
CA VAL A 210 18.28 -47.61 31.02
C VAL A 210 18.25 -48.45 29.73
N LEU A 211 17.58 -47.96 28.68
CA LEU A 211 17.54 -48.56 27.35
C LEU A 211 18.90 -48.37 26.65
N LYS A 212 19.48 -49.45 26.13
CA LYS A 212 20.82 -49.47 25.53
C LYS A 212 20.75 -50.10 24.14
N GLY A 213 21.62 -49.69 23.21
CA GLY A 213 21.61 -50.19 21.83
C GLY A 213 21.64 -51.72 21.70
N ARG A 214 22.28 -52.42 22.64
CA ARG A 214 22.28 -53.90 22.75
C ARG A 214 20.90 -54.55 22.89
N HIS A 215 19.86 -53.81 23.26
CA HIS A 215 18.48 -54.30 23.37
C HIS A 215 17.75 -54.25 22.02
N LEU A 216 18.30 -53.48 21.06
CA LEU A 216 17.72 -53.14 19.76
C LEU A 216 18.55 -53.68 18.57
N VAL A 217 19.80 -54.11 18.80
CA VAL A 217 20.73 -54.55 17.74
C VAL A 217 20.27 -55.81 16.98
N ASP A 218 19.47 -56.65 17.63
CA ASP A 218 18.94 -57.89 17.05
C ASP A 218 17.76 -57.65 16.08
N PHE A 219 17.25 -56.42 15.97
CA PHE A 219 16.27 -56.10 14.92
C PHE A 219 16.96 -56.04 13.55
N ARG A 220 16.21 -56.25 12.46
CA ARG A 220 16.77 -56.17 11.10
C ARG A 220 17.44 -54.82 10.87
N GLY A 221 16.75 -53.75 11.24
CA GLY A 221 17.26 -52.41 11.48
C GLY A 221 16.31 -51.63 12.39
N THR A 222 16.81 -50.60 13.06
CA THR A 222 16.04 -49.76 14.00
C THR A 222 16.22 -48.28 13.64
N PHE A 223 15.10 -47.57 13.48
CA PHE A 223 15.05 -46.14 13.18
C PHE A 223 14.22 -45.41 14.23
N LEU A 224 14.75 -44.30 14.75
CA LEU A 224 14.25 -43.62 15.93
C LEU A 224 14.06 -42.10 15.74
N GLY A 225 13.00 -41.57 16.35
CA GLY A 225 12.88 -40.17 16.78
C GLY A 225 13.25 -39.97 18.25
N HIS A 226 13.30 -38.69 18.68
CA HIS A 226 13.59 -38.13 20.02
C HIS A 226 14.88 -37.27 20.10
N PHE A 227 15.86 -37.47 19.21
CA PHE A 227 17.08 -36.66 19.19
C PHE A 227 17.32 -36.07 17.81
N HIS A 228 17.37 -34.73 17.74
CA HIS A 228 17.43 -33.96 16.50
C HIS A 228 18.64 -34.27 15.59
N HIS A 229 19.73 -34.82 16.12
CA HIS A 229 20.97 -35.09 15.36
C HIS A 229 20.94 -36.46 14.69
N HIS A 230 21.01 -36.50 13.37
CA HIS A 230 21.09 -37.75 12.60
C HIS A 230 22.41 -38.50 12.84
N GLN A 231 22.30 -39.70 13.41
CA GLN A 231 23.43 -40.48 13.93
C GLN A 231 23.13 -41.98 14.00
N ALA A 232 24.18 -42.80 13.93
CA ALA A 232 24.13 -44.18 14.42
C ALA A 232 24.45 -44.22 15.92
N VAL A 233 23.66 -44.98 16.69
CA VAL A 233 23.95 -45.35 18.09
C VAL A 233 24.64 -46.71 18.14
N VAL A 234 24.34 -47.57 17.16
CA VAL A 234 25.03 -48.83 16.87
C VAL A 234 25.19 -48.90 15.35
N ASP A 235 26.43 -48.91 14.87
CA ASP A 235 26.76 -48.79 13.45
C ASP A 235 25.99 -49.79 12.59
N GLY A 236 25.34 -49.29 11.53
CA GLY A 236 24.55 -50.09 10.59
C GLY A 236 23.24 -50.68 11.14
N LYS A 237 22.94 -50.55 12.45
CA LYS A 237 21.79 -51.23 13.09
C LYS A 237 20.79 -50.31 13.79
N VAL A 238 21.24 -49.30 14.53
CA VAL A 238 20.36 -48.43 15.35
C VAL A 238 20.66 -46.97 15.02
N TRP A 239 19.68 -46.28 14.44
CA TRP A 239 19.81 -44.92 13.91
C TRP A 239 18.76 -43.98 14.49
N TYR A 240 19.16 -42.74 14.80
CA TYR A 240 18.21 -41.63 14.89
C TYR A 240 18.07 -40.97 13.53
N VAL A 241 16.83 -40.69 13.11
CA VAL A 241 16.53 -39.99 11.85
C VAL A 241 16.98 -38.52 11.95
N GLY A 242 16.82 -37.91 13.12
CA GLY A 242 17.05 -36.49 13.34
C GLY A 242 15.89 -35.63 12.84
N SER A 243 15.91 -34.34 13.22
CA SER A 243 14.90 -33.39 12.78
C SER A 243 15.19 -32.87 11.36
N PRO A 244 14.18 -32.45 10.59
CA PRO A 244 14.39 -31.90 9.26
C PRO A 244 14.99 -30.48 9.28
N MET A 245 15.03 -29.81 10.43
CA MET A 245 15.64 -28.48 10.58
C MET A 245 16.21 -28.25 11.99
N GLN A 246 17.11 -27.27 12.11
CA GLN A 246 17.51 -26.72 13.41
C GLN A 246 16.33 -25.97 14.04
N HIS A 247 15.90 -26.34 15.25
CA HIS A 247 14.79 -25.69 15.96
C HIS A 247 15.26 -24.59 16.91
N HIS A 248 16.45 -24.76 17.48
CA HIS A 248 16.98 -23.86 18.49
C HIS A 248 18.51 -23.79 18.49
N PHE A 249 19.10 -22.87 19.25
CA PHE A 249 20.55 -22.72 19.39
C PHE A 249 21.28 -23.94 20.01
N GLY A 250 20.59 -24.99 20.44
CA GLY A 250 21.19 -26.30 20.73
C GLY A 250 21.70 -27.00 19.45
N ASP A 251 20.93 -26.88 18.37
CA ASP A 251 21.20 -27.41 17.02
C ASP A 251 22.20 -26.55 16.23
N LYS A 252 22.76 -25.49 16.82
CA LYS A 252 23.59 -24.50 16.11
C LYS A 252 24.71 -25.18 15.31
N ALA A 253 24.88 -24.73 14.07
CA ALA A 253 25.87 -25.26 13.12
C ALA A 253 25.83 -26.80 12.88
N ASP A 254 24.81 -27.51 13.35
CA ASP A 254 24.61 -28.93 13.05
C ASP A 254 24.00 -29.06 11.64
N ASP A 255 24.77 -29.64 10.73
CA ASP A 255 24.45 -29.81 9.31
C ASP A 255 23.60 -31.05 9.04
N ARG A 256 23.51 -31.97 10.01
CA ARG A 256 22.79 -33.23 9.88
C ARG A 256 21.30 -33.07 10.17
N ARG A 257 20.61 -32.31 9.32
CA ARG A 257 19.15 -32.08 9.33
C ARG A 257 18.55 -32.40 7.97
N GLY A 258 17.49 -33.20 7.95
CA GLY A 258 16.97 -33.75 6.70
C GLY A 258 15.95 -34.87 6.90
N VAL A 259 15.84 -35.75 5.91
CA VAL A 259 14.97 -36.94 5.91
C VAL A 259 15.73 -38.17 5.43
N LEU A 260 15.22 -39.36 5.72
CA LEU A 260 15.73 -40.63 5.19
C LEU A 260 14.82 -41.18 4.11
N PHE A 261 15.43 -41.84 3.13
CA PHE A 261 14.78 -42.86 2.33
C PHE A 261 15.29 -44.25 2.72
N LEU A 262 14.40 -45.23 2.79
CA LEU A 262 14.72 -46.63 3.05
C LEU A 262 14.29 -47.53 1.88
N GLN A 263 15.12 -48.52 1.56
CA GLN A 263 14.76 -49.64 0.69
C GLN A 263 14.54 -50.90 1.57
N PRO A 264 13.28 -51.36 1.74
CA PRO A 264 12.96 -52.44 2.68
C PRO A 264 13.30 -53.84 2.10
N THR A 265 13.41 -53.96 0.78
CA THR A 265 13.69 -55.20 0.05
C THR A 265 15.20 -55.36 -0.16
N ILE A 266 15.82 -56.42 0.38
CA ILE A 266 17.24 -56.74 0.19
C ILE A 266 17.42 -58.23 -0.12
N THR A 267 18.52 -58.55 -0.79
CA THR A 267 18.94 -59.84 -1.32
C THR A 267 19.28 -60.94 -0.31
N SER A 268 19.37 -60.66 0.99
CA SER A 268 19.64 -61.69 2.02
C SER A 268 18.83 -61.46 3.31
N GLN A 269 18.71 -62.51 4.14
CA GLN A 269 17.78 -62.53 5.28
C GLN A 269 18.23 -61.75 6.53
N ASN A 270 19.51 -61.33 6.63
CA ASN A 270 20.06 -60.68 7.84
C ASN A 270 20.57 -59.24 7.63
N GLU A 271 20.51 -58.70 6.41
CA GLU A 271 21.00 -57.36 6.10
C GLU A 271 19.99 -56.26 6.49
N ALA A 272 20.51 -55.19 7.08
CA ALA A 272 19.75 -54.00 7.46
C ALA A 272 19.28 -53.25 6.19
N PRO A 273 18.06 -52.67 6.18
CA PRO A 273 17.52 -51.96 5.03
C PRO A 273 18.42 -50.80 4.60
N ALA A 274 18.66 -50.68 3.29
CA ALA A 274 19.57 -49.69 2.74
C ALA A 274 18.95 -48.30 2.87
N MET A 275 19.76 -47.33 3.31
CA MET A 275 19.30 -46.00 3.70
C MET A 275 20.08 -44.89 2.98
N GLU A 276 19.37 -43.83 2.61
CA GLU A 276 19.88 -42.65 1.93
C GLU A 276 19.41 -41.42 2.71
N PHE A 277 20.34 -40.56 3.14
CA PHE A 277 20.02 -39.32 3.89
C PHE A 277 20.00 -38.12 2.95
N ILE A 278 18.88 -37.41 2.92
CA ILE A 278 18.68 -36.20 2.13
C ILE A 278 18.65 -34.99 3.06
N GLN A 279 19.69 -34.17 2.97
CA GLN A 279 19.83 -32.94 3.76
C GLN A 279 18.81 -31.87 3.33
N ASN A 280 18.19 -31.17 4.28
CA ASN A 280 17.33 -30.02 4.01
C ASN A 280 18.20 -28.83 3.57
N PRO A 281 18.05 -28.27 2.35
CA PRO A 281 18.88 -27.16 1.88
C PRO A 281 18.75 -25.86 2.70
N LYS A 282 17.73 -25.76 3.58
CA LYS A 282 17.46 -24.62 4.47
C LYS A 282 17.72 -24.96 5.95
N TRP A 283 18.59 -25.93 6.23
CA TRP A 283 18.96 -26.34 7.59
C TRP A 283 19.60 -25.20 8.41
N ASP A 284 20.47 -24.40 7.79
CA ASP A 284 21.37 -23.46 8.46
C ASP A 284 20.72 -22.11 8.81
N LEU A 285 20.18 -22.01 10.03
CA LEU A 285 19.63 -20.76 10.57
C LEU A 285 20.34 -20.30 11.85
N PHE A 286 20.70 -21.22 12.74
CA PHE A 286 21.25 -20.92 14.06
C PHE A 286 22.78 -21.04 14.06
N ARG A 287 23.46 -19.90 14.28
CA ARG A 287 24.92 -19.81 14.39
C ARG A 287 25.34 -19.13 15.68
N GLU A 288 26.59 -19.30 16.07
CA GLU A 288 27.16 -18.72 17.28
C GLU A 288 28.60 -18.28 17.00
N VAL A 289 28.93 -17.03 17.34
CA VAL A 289 30.22 -16.38 17.08
C VAL A 289 30.71 -15.76 18.39
N SER A 290 32.01 -15.75 18.67
CA SER A 290 32.52 -14.93 19.77
C SER A 290 32.88 -13.53 19.32
N LEU A 291 32.78 -12.59 20.24
CA LEU A 291 33.24 -11.21 20.05
C LEU A 291 34.77 -11.16 19.83
N GLN A 292 35.52 -12.21 20.19
CA GLN A 292 36.93 -12.36 19.82
C GLN A 292 37.12 -12.68 18.33
N ASP A 293 36.29 -13.57 17.75
CA ASP A 293 36.30 -13.88 16.31
C ASP A 293 35.92 -12.65 15.46
N LEU A 294 34.98 -11.84 15.95
CA LEU A 294 34.59 -10.57 15.32
C LEU A 294 35.68 -9.51 15.42
N ARG A 295 36.33 -9.35 16.59
CA ARG A 295 37.49 -8.45 16.73
C ARG A 295 38.67 -8.89 15.86
N ALA A 296 38.85 -10.18 15.60
CA ALA A 296 39.89 -10.70 14.70
C ALA A 296 39.59 -10.44 13.21
N SER A 297 38.31 -10.49 12.79
CA SER A 297 37.88 -10.17 11.42
C SER A 297 37.59 -8.67 11.19
N ALA A 298 37.95 -7.81 12.15
CA ALA A 298 37.65 -6.37 12.14
C ALA A 298 38.55 -5.50 11.25
N GLY A 299 39.64 -6.06 10.71
CA GLY A 299 40.70 -5.31 10.03
C GLY A 299 40.49 -5.05 8.54
N ASP A 300 39.57 -5.77 7.90
CA ASP A 300 39.23 -5.62 6.48
C ASP A 300 37.85 -4.94 6.33
N ASP A 301 37.60 -4.29 5.20
CA ASP A 301 36.33 -3.61 4.86
C ASP A 301 35.11 -4.56 4.75
N LYS A 302 35.29 -5.87 5.00
CA LYS A 302 34.24 -6.88 5.07
C LYS A 302 34.48 -7.84 6.24
N LEU A 303 33.41 -8.11 6.99
CA LEU A 303 33.42 -9.01 8.13
C LEU A 303 33.62 -10.47 7.69
N HIS A 304 34.86 -10.94 7.67
CA HIS A 304 35.20 -12.30 7.24
C HIS A 304 34.84 -13.36 8.28
N LEU A 305 33.62 -13.90 8.18
CA LEU A 305 33.13 -15.04 8.97
C LEU A 305 33.16 -16.36 8.19
N PRO A 306 33.31 -17.52 8.86
CA PRO A 306 33.40 -18.83 8.21
C PRO A 306 32.05 -19.40 7.72
N PHE A 307 31.01 -18.57 7.65
CA PHE A 307 29.69 -18.89 7.12
C PHE A 307 28.99 -17.60 6.65
N ASP A 308 28.08 -17.73 5.67
CA ASP A 308 27.22 -16.62 5.24
C ASP A 308 26.30 -16.15 6.37
N VAL A 309 26.20 -14.83 6.55
CA VAL A 309 25.49 -14.16 7.65
C VAL A 309 24.01 -13.92 7.32
N VAL A 310 23.65 -13.84 6.03
CA VAL A 310 22.35 -13.31 5.58
C VAL A 310 21.17 -14.13 6.12
N GLY A 311 20.22 -13.44 6.77
CA GLY A 311 19.00 -14.00 7.32
C GLY A 311 19.17 -14.82 8.61
N LYS A 312 20.41 -15.10 9.06
CA LYS A 312 20.66 -16.05 10.16
C LYS A 312 20.46 -15.44 11.54
N ARG A 313 20.22 -16.34 12.50
CA ARG A 313 20.09 -16.03 13.92
C ARG A 313 21.42 -16.31 14.61
N ILE A 314 22.04 -15.28 15.17
CA ILE A 314 23.40 -15.33 15.70
C ILE A 314 23.38 -15.08 17.21
N ASN A 315 23.82 -16.07 17.97
CA ASN A 315 24.24 -15.85 19.35
C ASN A 315 25.65 -15.27 19.34
N LEU A 316 25.78 -13.99 19.71
CA LEU A 316 27.08 -13.37 19.92
C LEU A 316 27.55 -13.66 21.35
N ARG A 317 28.55 -14.53 21.49
CA ARG A 317 29.23 -14.79 22.76
C ARG A 317 30.11 -13.60 23.12
N CYS A 318 29.81 -12.96 24.25
CA CYS A 318 30.56 -11.84 24.79
C CYS A 318 30.81 -12.07 26.28
N LYS A 319 31.95 -11.64 26.82
CA LYS A 319 32.16 -11.67 28.28
C LYS A 319 31.36 -10.52 28.91
N ALA A 320 31.13 -10.56 30.22
CA ALA A 320 30.39 -9.48 30.90
C ALA A 320 31.03 -8.09 30.68
N VAL A 321 32.36 -8.04 30.55
CA VAL A 321 33.13 -6.83 30.23
C VAL A 321 32.97 -6.34 28.78
N ASP A 322 32.64 -7.23 27.83
CA ASP A 322 32.43 -6.89 26.42
C ASP A 322 30.99 -6.38 26.15
N ALA A 323 30.13 -6.33 27.18
CA ALA A 323 28.73 -5.93 27.05
C ALA A 323 28.48 -4.53 26.45
N PRO A 324 29.35 -3.51 26.62
CA PRO A 324 29.20 -2.22 25.93
C PRO A 324 29.41 -2.29 24.41
N GLU A 325 30.33 -3.15 23.94
CA GLU A 325 30.58 -3.37 22.50
C GLU A 325 29.49 -4.21 21.83
N PHE A 326 28.61 -4.87 22.61
CA PHE A 326 27.58 -5.76 22.07
C PHE A 326 26.69 -5.06 21.02
N GLU A 327 26.19 -3.86 21.30
CA GLU A 327 25.32 -3.14 20.35
C GLU A 327 26.08 -2.69 19.09
N THR A 328 27.37 -2.37 19.20
CA THR A 328 28.22 -2.05 18.04
C THR A 328 28.41 -3.27 17.12
N TRP A 329 28.70 -4.44 17.70
CA TRP A 329 28.86 -5.68 16.94
C TRP A 329 27.54 -6.25 16.43
N ARG A 330 26.46 -6.07 17.19
CA ARG A 330 25.08 -6.35 16.76
C ARG A 330 24.67 -5.49 15.56
N ALA A 331 24.93 -4.18 15.61
CA ALA A 331 24.68 -3.29 14.49
C ALA A 331 25.45 -3.73 13.22
N LYS A 332 26.75 -4.00 13.33
CA LYS A 332 27.57 -4.54 12.22
C LYS A 332 27.03 -5.85 11.66
N LEU A 333 26.65 -6.81 12.53
CA LEU A 333 26.11 -8.09 12.08
C LEU A 333 24.77 -7.92 11.33
N VAL A 334 23.87 -7.07 11.84
CA VAL A 334 22.59 -6.74 11.19
C VAL A 334 22.81 -6.00 9.87
N GLU A 335 23.78 -5.09 9.79
CA GLU A 335 24.18 -4.41 8.55
C GLU A 335 24.74 -5.39 7.50
N THR A 336 25.49 -6.42 7.93
CA THR A 336 25.88 -7.55 7.06
C THR A 336 24.75 -8.56 6.79
N GLY A 337 23.51 -8.27 7.21
CA GLY A 337 22.31 -9.01 6.85
C GLY A 337 21.81 -10.04 7.87
N ALA A 338 22.34 -10.09 9.10
CA ALA A 338 21.86 -11.01 10.13
C ALA A 338 20.38 -10.72 10.50
N GLY A 339 19.55 -11.76 10.55
CA GLY A 339 18.11 -11.63 10.82
C GLY A 339 17.76 -11.45 12.30
N ASP A 340 18.58 -11.99 13.21
CA ASP A 340 18.49 -11.77 14.65
C ASP A 340 19.89 -11.92 15.27
N VAL A 341 20.22 -11.07 16.24
CA VAL A 341 21.51 -11.11 16.95
C VAL A 341 21.25 -10.96 18.45
N ARG A 342 21.50 -12.04 19.19
CA ARG A 342 21.24 -12.13 20.64
C ARG A 342 22.54 -12.14 21.43
N ARG A 343 22.53 -11.48 22.60
CA ARG A 343 23.66 -11.45 23.52
C ARG A 343 23.72 -12.74 24.32
N LYS A 344 24.81 -13.49 24.20
CA LYS A 344 25.10 -14.66 25.04
C LYS A 344 26.28 -14.35 25.95
N VAL A 345 26.01 -14.08 27.22
CA VAL A 345 27.08 -13.78 28.19
C VAL A 345 27.87 -15.06 28.49
N GLU A 346 29.18 -15.02 28.26
CA GLU A 346 30.11 -16.07 28.69
C GLU A 346 30.28 -15.98 30.22
N ILE A 347 29.41 -16.70 30.94
CA ILE A 347 29.63 -17.01 32.36
C ILE A 347 30.86 -17.92 32.43
N GLY A 348 32.01 -17.34 32.76
CA GLY A 348 33.27 -18.06 32.83
C GLY A 348 33.19 -19.20 33.85
N ARG A 349 33.49 -20.43 33.42
CA ARG A 349 33.70 -21.55 34.35
C ARG A 349 34.99 -21.33 35.14
N GLY A 350 34.89 -20.59 36.23
CA GLY A 350 35.90 -20.54 37.27
C GLY A 350 36.18 -21.96 37.75
N ILE A 351 37.42 -22.40 37.59
CA ILE A 351 37.82 -23.79 37.84
C ILE A 351 37.81 -24.04 39.35
N PHE A 352 36.88 -24.86 39.83
CA PHE A 352 36.88 -25.36 41.22
C PHE A 352 37.88 -26.52 41.37
N SER A 353 39.16 -26.26 41.07
CA SER A 353 40.26 -27.22 41.24
C SER A 353 40.71 -27.24 42.70
N GLY A 354 40.04 -28.06 43.50
CA GLY A 354 40.56 -28.47 44.80
C GLY A 354 41.89 -29.20 44.64
N ALA A 355 42.99 -28.51 44.97
CA ALA A 355 44.34 -29.05 45.10
C ALA A 355 45.03 -29.57 43.81
N ALA A 356 45.38 -28.64 42.92
CA ALA A 356 46.80 -28.42 42.58
C ALA A 356 47.00 -26.94 42.18
N ASP A 357 47.69 -26.18 43.04
CA ASP A 357 48.44 -24.92 42.85
C ASP A 357 47.99 -23.81 41.86
N ALA A 358 48.17 -22.50 42.14
CA ALA A 358 48.48 -21.74 43.36
C ALA A 358 48.37 -20.22 43.09
N LYS A 359 48.15 -19.40 44.13
CA LYS A 359 48.30 -17.90 44.15
C LYS A 359 47.26 -17.12 43.29
N SER A 360 46.93 -15.84 43.53
CA SER A 360 47.23 -14.91 44.66
C SER A 360 46.23 -13.74 44.72
N ASN A 361 45.89 -13.34 45.96
CA ASN A 361 45.62 -11.98 46.49
C ASN A 361 45.07 -10.81 45.64
N GLN A 362 43.97 -10.26 46.17
CA GLN A 362 43.76 -8.83 46.57
C GLN A 362 43.50 -7.72 45.53
N ASN A 363 42.42 -6.97 45.81
CA ASN A 363 42.29 -5.49 45.80
C ASN A 363 42.47 -4.77 44.44
N ASN A 364 41.91 -3.59 44.09
CA ASN A 364 41.01 -2.57 44.68
C ASN A 364 40.65 -1.58 43.51
N THR A 365 39.64 -0.69 43.47
CA THR A 365 38.42 -0.36 44.27
C THR A 365 37.53 0.57 43.42
N GLU A 366 36.21 0.65 43.71
CA GLU A 366 35.35 1.85 43.52
C GLU A 366 35.05 2.35 42.07
N LEU A 367 33.93 3.04 41.75
CA LEU A 367 32.64 3.29 42.42
C LEU A 367 31.54 3.68 41.39
N GLU A 368 30.33 3.98 41.91
CA GLU A 368 29.14 4.55 41.24
C GLU A 368 28.36 3.62 40.28
N GLY A 369 27.03 3.75 40.18
CA GLY A 369 26.25 2.98 39.18
C GLY A 369 24.73 2.79 39.35
N LYS A 370 24.17 2.87 40.56
CA LYS A 370 22.70 2.85 40.87
C LYS A 370 21.83 1.63 40.44
N VAL A 371 20.92 1.26 41.36
CA VAL A 371 19.77 0.33 41.23
C VAL A 371 20.11 -1.17 41.23
N LYS A 372 19.44 -1.91 42.14
CA LYS A 372 19.56 -3.35 42.34
C LYS A 372 18.71 -4.14 41.34
N ILE A 373 19.16 -5.36 41.04
CA ILE A 373 18.31 -6.51 40.70
C ILE A 373 18.76 -7.66 41.61
N GLU A 374 17.87 -8.15 42.46
CA GLU A 374 17.96 -9.47 43.10
C GLU A 374 16.98 -10.36 42.30
N GLU A 375 17.44 -11.33 41.54
CA GLU A 375 17.84 -12.68 42.00
C GLU A 375 16.69 -13.46 42.62
N THR A 376 16.02 -14.28 41.79
CA THR A 376 15.21 -15.42 42.23
C THR A 376 15.81 -16.69 41.66
N ALA A 377 16.19 -17.63 42.53
CA ALA A 377 16.84 -18.89 42.16
C ALA A 377 16.26 -20.07 42.96
N ASN A 378 16.07 -21.21 42.28
CA ASN A 378 15.50 -22.47 42.79
C ASN A 378 14.03 -22.36 43.28
N GLN A 379 13.22 -23.43 43.35
CA GLN A 379 13.50 -24.88 43.43
C GLN A 379 12.65 -25.72 42.43
N GLN A 380 12.68 -27.05 42.61
CA GLN A 380 11.97 -28.09 41.84
C GLN A 380 10.44 -28.07 42.07
N PRO A 381 9.68 -28.97 41.41
CA PRO A 381 8.88 -29.92 42.20
C PRO A 381 8.82 -31.36 41.62
N GLU A 382 8.16 -32.25 42.38
CA GLU A 382 7.99 -33.68 42.11
C GLU A 382 6.53 -34.04 41.68
N GLN A 383 6.39 -35.16 40.95
CA GLN A 383 5.21 -36.04 40.74
C GLN A 383 3.75 -35.48 40.61
N GLN A 384 3.25 -35.42 39.34
CA GLN A 384 1.82 -35.48 38.86
C GLN A 384 0.97 -34.18 39.13
N PRO A 385 -0.40 -34.02 39.01
CA PRO A 385 -1.54 -34.93 38.72
C PRO A 385 -2.80 -34.44 37.86
N GLU A 386 -3.67 -35.42 37.54
CA GLU A 386 -5.16 -35.56 37.31
C GLU A 386 -6.00 -34.82 36.24
N GLU A 387 -7.07 -35.54 35.86
CA GLU A 387 -8.44 -35.09 35.51
C GLU A 387 -9.17 -34.34 36.66
N ILE A 388 -8.47 -33.39 37.27
CA ILE A 388 -9.01 -32.28 38.07
C ILE A 388 -9.91 -31.46 37.11
N PHE A 389 -11.23 -31.69 37.11
CA PHE A 389 -12.19 -30.91 36.30
C PHE A 389 -12.06 -29.44 36.70
N ARG A 390 -11.43 -28.60 35.89
CA ARG A 390 -11.20 -27.20 36.21
C ARG A 390 -12.52 -26.42 36.21
N ALA A 391 -12.68 -25.44 37.11
CA ALA A 391 -13.75 -24.46 36.96
C ALA A 391 -13.60 -23.77 35.59
N PRO A 392 -14.68 -23.45 34.85
CA PRO A 392 -14.61 -22.84 33.51
C PRO A 392 -13.94 -21.45 33.50
N THR A 393 -12.60 -21.45 33.51
CA THR A 393 -11.76 -20.32 33.11
C THR A 393 -12.13 -19.88 31.69
N THR A 394 -11.81 -18.62 31.39
CA THR A 394 -11.92 -18.01 30.06
C THR A 394 -11.39 -18.92 28.94
N ALA A 395 -10.25 -19.59 29.15
CA ALA A 395 -9.67 -20.55 28.20
C ALA A 395 -10.50 -21.83 28.05
N THR A 396 -10.81 -22.52 29.15
CA THR A 396 -11.64 -23.75 29.13
C THR A 396 -13.06 -23.51 28.60
N PHE A 397 -13.58 -22.29 28.69
CA PHE A 397 -14.84 -21.91 28.04
C PHE A 397 -14.70 -21.80 26.51
N ILE A 398 -13.59 -21.23 26.02
CA ILE A 398 -13.26 -21.19 24.59
C ILE A 398 -13.06 -22.62 24.05
N GLU A 399 -12.37 -23.48 24.79
CA GLU A 399 -12.15 -24.89 24.47
C GLU A 399 -13.47 -25.68 24.39
N ALA A 400 -14.44 -25.37 25.25
CA ALA A 400 -15.77 -25.99 25.24
C ALA A 400 -16.72 -25.44 24.14
N LEU A 401 -16.39 -24.32 23.51
CA LEU A 401 -17.26 -23.66 22.53
C LEU A 401 -17.60 -24.55 21.31
N PRO A 402 -16.65 -25.25 20.65
CA PRO A 402 -16.97 -26.06 19.46
C PRO A 402 -17.95 -27.20 19.79
N LEU A 403 -17.83 -27.79 20.98
CA LEU A 403 -18.77 -28.80 21.47
C LEU A 403 -20.17 -28.19 21.66
N PHE A 404 -20.28 -27.02 22.28
CA PHE A 404 -21.56 -26.32 22.42
C PHE A 404 -22.20 -26.00 21.05
N LEU A 405 -21.41 -25.50 20.08
CA LEU A 405 -21.89 -25.19 18.73
C LEU A 405 -22.54 -26.42 18.05
N ASN A 406 -22.00 -27.61 18.28
CA ASN A 406 -22.52 -28.86 17.73
C ASN A 406 -23.79 -29.38 18.44
N THR A 407 -24.23 -28.76 19.55
CA THR A 407 -25.44 -29.18 20.29
C THR A 407 -26.70 -28.39 19.96
N ILE A 408 -26.63 -27.38 19.08
CA ILE A 408 -27.77 -26.51 18.72
C ILE A 408 -28.60 -27.18 17.61
N PRO A 409 -29.89 -27.53 17.82
CA PRO A 409 -30.72 -28.13 16.79
C PRO A 409 -30.99 -27.15 15.64
N THR A 410 -30.89 -27.63 14.41
CA THR A 410 -30.82 -26.76 13.22
C THR A 410 -32.15 -26.47 12.57
N ASP A 411 -32.44 -25.18 12.37
CA ASP A 411 -32.87 -24.68 11.07
C ASP A 411 -31.74 -23.78 10.53
N SER A 412 -31.04 -24.24 9.48
CA SER A 412 -29.89 -23.55 8.84
C SER A 412 -28.81 -23.00 9.80
N ASN A 413 -27.79 -23.83 10.11
CA ASN A 413 -26.56 -23.46 10.86
C ASN A 413 -26.26 -21.95 10.86
N MET A 414 -26.43 -21.28 12.02
CA MET A 414 -26.17 -19.84 12.14
C MET A 414 -24.72 -19.45 11.84
N ILE A 415 -23.82 -20.44 11.86
CA ILE A 415 -22.37 -20.30 11.79
C ILE A 415 -21.83 -21.36 10.81
N PRO A 416 -21.25 -20.95 9.66
CA PRO A 416 -20.43 -21.82 8.84
C PRO A 416 -19.16 -22.27 9.55
N GLU A 417 -18.71 -23.51 9.33
CA GLU A 417 -17.49 -24.07 9.95
C GLU A 417 -16.26 -23.18 9.73
N ASN A 418 -16.10 -22.64 8.51
CA ASN A 418 -15.00 -21.76 8.14
C ASN A 418 -15.02 -20.36 8.81
N GLN A 419 -16.01 -20.08 9.66
CA GLN A 419 -16.05 -18.87 10.50
C GLN A 419 -15.79 -19.19 11.98
N GLN A 420 -15.81 -20.46 12.44
CA GLN A 420 -15.70 -20.80 13.86
C GLN A 420 -14.43 -20.24 14.54
N ALA A 421 -13.33 -20.09 13.80
CA ALA A 421 -12.12 -19.40 14.27
C ALA A 421 -12.36 -17.91 14.57
N ASP A 422 -13.12 -17.19 13.74
CA ASP A 422 -13.51 -15.80 13.97
C ASP A 422 -14.43 -15.68 15.20
N TYR A 423 -15.29 -16.69 15.43
CA TYR A 423 -16.12 -16.78 16.63
C TYR A 423 -15.26 -16.92 17.89
N ILE A 424 -14.28 -17.83 17.89
CA ILE A 424 -13.31 -18.05 18.98
C ILE A 424 -12.48 -16.78 19.24
N ALA A 425 -11.89 -16.18 18.20
CA ALA A 425 -11.09 -14.96 18.33
C ALA A 425 -11.92 -13.76 18.84
N THR A 426 -13.20 -13.69 18.45
CA THR A 426 -14.12 -12.68 18.99
C THR A 426 -14.51 -13.00 20.43
N ALA A 427 -14.65 -14.27 20.82
CA ALA A 427 -14.82 -14.69 22.21
C ALA A 427 -13.66 -14.16 23.07
N GLU A 428 -12.43 -14.50 22.69
CA GLU A 428 -11.21 -14.02 23.35
C GLU A 428 -11.18 -12.50 23.48
N ARG A 429 -11.50 -11.78 22.39
CA ARG A 429 -11.51 -10.31 22.39
C ARG A 429 -12.57 -9.75 23.34
N LEU A 430 -13.79 -10.29 23.31
CA LEU A 430 -14.88 -9.88 24.20
C LEU A 430 -14.60 -10.19 25.66
N MET A 431 -13.92 -11.31 25.94
CA MET A 431 -13.48 -11.68 27.29
C MET A 431 -12.40 -10.72 27.78
N LYS A 432 -11.33 -10.50 27.00
CA LYS A 432 -10.28 -9.51 27.30
C LYS A 432 -10.85 -8.10 27.51
N ILE A 433 -11.89 -7.72 26.76
CA ILE A 433 -12.62 -6.45 26.96
C ILE A 433 -13.45 -6.46 28.25
N ALA A 434 -14.15 -7.54 28.59
CA ALA A 434 -14.91 -7.63 29.83
C ALA A 434 -14.03 -7.66 31.07
N ASP A 435 -12.95 -8.45 31.04
CA ASP A 435 -11.95 -8.57 32.09
C ASP A 435 -11.32 -7.19 32.36
N ALA A 436 -10.97 -6.44 31.31
CA ALA A 436 -10.52 -5.05 31.43
C ALA A 436 -11.60 -4.13 32.05
N ASN A 437 -12.83 -4.12 31.51
CA ASN A 437 -13.94 -3.32 32.02
C ASN A 437 -14.36 -3.68 33.47
N TYR A 438 -14.00 -4.85 33.98
CA TYR A 438 -14.21 -5.25 35.37
C TYR A 438 -13.25 -4.49 36.31
N THR A 439 -12.03 -4.17 35.85
CA THR A 439 -11.00 -3.44 36.63
C THR A 439 -11.26 -1.94 36.80
N ASP A 440 -12.24 -1.38 36.07
CA ASP A 440 -12.74 -0.02 36.31
C ASP A 440 -13.78 0.05 37.44
N GLY A 441 -14.41 -1.08 37.80
CA GLY A 441 -15.29 -1.19 38.96
C GLY A 441 -14.55 -1.46 40.27
N VAL A 442 -13.39 -2.11 40.19
CA VAL A 442 -12.48 -2.38 41.32
C VAL A 442 -11.05 -2.07 40.85
N THR A 443 -10.53 -0.92 41.30
CA THR A 443 -9.39 -0.22 40.71
C THR A 443 -8.18 -1.09 40.33
N SER A 444 -7.85 -1.10 39.04
CA SER A 444 -6.50 -1.36 38.50
C SER A 444 -5.88 -2.72 38.86
N ALA A 445 -6.15 -3.73 38.03
CA ALA A 445 -5.31 -4.90 37.91
C ALA A 445 -4.60 -4.88 36.54
N THR A 446 -3.28 -4.65 36.54
CA THR A 446 -2.44 -4.81 35.35
C THR A 446 -2.43 -6.26 34.87
N SER A 447 -2.21 -6.44 33.57
CA SER A 447 -2.18 -7.73 32.86
C SER A 447 -1.32 -8.78 33.56
N THR A 448 -1.97 -9.77 34.18
CA THR A 448 -1.30 -10.97 34.72
C THR A 448 -1.34 -12.11 33.71
N ASN A 449 -0.17 -12.47 33.17
CA ASN A 449 0.01 -13.76 32.52
C ASN A 449 -0.35 -14.86 33.53
N SER A 450 -1.24 -15.79 33.18
CA SER A 450 -1.71 -16.87 34.07
C SER A 450 -0.71 -18.03 34.23
N SER A 451 0.59 -17.76 34.03
CA SER A 451 1.71 -18.65 34.33
C SER A 451 1.99 -18.72 35.84
N LEU A 452 0.98 -19.09 36.62
CA LEU A 452 1.00 -19.15 38.08
C LEU A 452 0.85 -20.61 38.55
N SER A 453 1.75 -21.03 39.43
CA SER A 453 1.83 -22.39 39.97
C SER A 453 0.63 -22.79 40.84
N VAL A 454 0.45 -24.09 41.04
CA VAL A 454 -0.42 -24.66 42.07
C VAL A 454 0.24 -24.45 43.44
N PHE A 455 -0.51 -24.03 44.46
CA PHE A 455 0.03 -23.88 45.82
C PHE A 455 -0.16 -25.17 46.60
N GLN A 456 0.94 -25.89 46.89
CA GLN A 456 0.92 -27.08 47.74
C GLN A 456 0.88 -26.65 49.21
N GLY A 457 -0.32 -26.61 49.78
CA GLY A 457 -0.63 -26.02 51.09
C GLY A 457 -0.37 -26.94 52.28
N THR A 458 0.70 -27.72 52.26
CA THR A 458 1.05 -28.60 53.38
C THR A 458 1.50 -27.83 54.62
N LEU A 459 0.75 -27.94 55.71
CA LEU A 459 1.11 -27.38 57.01
C LEU A 459 2.33 -28.10 57.58
N ARG A 460 3.40 -27.34 57.86
CA ARG A 460 4.58 -27.84 58.57
C ARG A 460 4.50 -27.53 60.06
N ASN A 461 4.15 -26.30 60.41
CA ASN A 461 3.99 -25.83 61.78
C ASN A 461 2.93 -24.72 61.84
N LEU A 462 2.13 -24.72 62.91
CA LEU A 462 1.25 -23.61 63.27
C LEU A 462 1.67 -23.10 64.65
N THR A 463 1.95 -21.81 64.77
CA THR A 463 2.21 -21.15 66.06
C THR A 463 1.16 -20.08 66.31
N ILE A 464 0.55 -20.13 67.49
CA ILE A 464 -0.56 -19.27 67.92
C ILE A 464 -0.15 -18.53 69.19
N GLN A 465 -0.22 -17.19 69.19
CA GLN A 465 0.09 -16.34 70.32
C GLN A 465 -1.04 -15.35 70.62
N ASN A 466 -1.47 -15.29 71.88
CA ASN A 466 -2.46 -14.33 72.43
C ASN A 466 -3.78 -14.26 71.62
N PHE A 467 -4.31 -15.41 71.20
CA PHE A 467 -5.44 -15.56 70.27
C PHE A 467 -6.61 -16.33 70.90
N PHE A 468 -7.81 -15.77 70.87
CA PHE A 468 -8.99 -16.18 71.64
C PHE A 468 -8.63 -16.60 73.08
N SER A 469 -8.79 -17.88 73.42
CA SER A 469 -8.58 -18.47 74.74
C SER A 469 -7.11 -18.78 75.06
N ILE A 470 -6.17 -18.58 74.15
CA ILE A 470 -4.73 -18.84 74.36
C ILE A 470 -4.05 -17.56 74.87
N GLN A 471 -3.54 -17.56 76.10
CA GLN A 471 -2.80 -16.43 76.71
C GLN A 471 -1.26 -16.53 76.54
N GLY A 472 -0.77 -17.68 76.08
CA GLY A 472 0.66 -17.96 75.89
C GLY A 472 1.03 -18.06 74.41
N THR A 473 2.08 -18.83 74.12
CA THR A 473 2.40 -19.29 72.76
C THR A 473 2.25 -20.81 72.68
N LEU A 474 1.31 -21.26 71.85
CA LEU A 474 1.06 -22.66 71.51
C LEU A 474 1.71 -22.97 70.16
N SER A 475 2.51 -24.03 70.06
CA SER A 475 3.00 -24.53 68.76
C SER A 475 2.50 -25.94 68.48
N LEU A 476 1.91 -26.12 67.30
CA LEU A 476 1.43 -27.38 66.75
C LEU A 476 2.34 -27.77 65.56
N PRO A 477 3.42 -28.53 65.81
CA PRO A 477 4.36 -28.94 64.77
C PRO A 477 3.79 -30.14 63.98
N PHE A 478 2.94 -29.85 62.99
CA PHE A 478 2.34 -30.84 62.09
C PHE A 478 3.37 -31.84 61.51
N PHE A 479 4.58 -31.40 61.21
CA PHE A 479 5.67 -32.26 60.72
C PHE A 479 6.13 -33.39 61.69
N LYS A 480 5.73 -33.32 62.97
CA LYS A 480 5.96 -34.37 63.97
C LYS A 480 4.74 -35.29 64.16
N LEU A 481 3.57 -34.93 63.65
CA LEU A 481 2.34 -35.73 63.79
C LEU A 481 2.29 -36.80 62.69
N ASN A 482 1.99 -38.03 63.08
CA ASN A 482 1.79 -39.13 62.13
C ASN A 482 0.57 -38.84 61.21
N PRO A 483 0.62 -39.14 59.90
CA PRO A 483 -0.53 -38.99 59.01
C PRO A 483 -1.77 -39.80 59.45
N GLY A 484 -2.94 -39.33 59.05
CA GLY A 484 -4.26 -39.91 59.31
C GLY A 484 -5.23 -38.94 60.00
N THR A 485 -6.34 -39.49 60.49
CA THR A 485 -7.37 -38.74 61.24
C THR A 485 -6.93 -38.48 62.68
N TRP A 486 -7.03 -37.22 63.12
CA TRP A 486 -6.72 -36.73 64.45
C TRP A 486 -7.96 -36.09 65.08
N PHE A 487 -8.35 -36.56 66.26
CA PHE A 487 -9.52 -36.04 66.98
C PHE A 487 -9.11 -35.02 68.05
N LEU A 488 -9.72 -33.83 68.01
CA LEU A 488 -9.64 -32.84 69.08
C LEU A 488 -10.86 -33.04 69.98
N THR A 489 -10.65 -33.60 71.18
CA THR A 489 -11.72 -33.92 72.14
C THR A 489 -11.57 -33.10 73.42
N GLY A 490 -12.68 -32.86 74.13
CA GLY A 490 -12.70 -32.09 75.39
C GLY A 490 -13.99 -31.29 75.58
N PRO A 491 -14.18 -30.60 76.73
CA PRO A 491 -15.42 -29.91 77.05
C PRO A 491 -15.80 -28.76 76.10
N ASN A 492 -17.05 -28.32 76.12
CA ASN A 492 -17.48 -27.06 75.50
C ASN A 492 -16.71 -25.87 76.12
N GLY A 493 -16.35 -24.87 75.32
CA GLY A 493 -15.58 -23.70 75.79
C GLY A 493 -14.08 -23.91 76.00
N SER A 494 -13.56 -25.15 75.92
CA SER A 494 -12.12 -25.46 76.06
C SER A 494 -11.21 -24.89 74.96
N GLY A 495 -11.77 -24.41 73.84
CA GLY A 495 -11.02 -23.83 72.72
C GLY A 495 -10.61 -24.80 71.61
N LYS A 496 -11.36 -25.91 71.40
CA LYS A 496 -11.09 -26.88 70.31
C LYS A 496 -10.99 -26.21 68.92
N SER A 497 -12.03 -25.49 68.52
CA SER A 497 -12.12 -24.84 67.20
C SER A 497 -11.19 -23.62 67.04
N THR A 498 -10.46 -23.21 68.09
CA THR A 498 -9.46 -22.13 68.04
C THR A 498 -8.35 -22.41 67.02
N VAL A 499 -8.02 -23.69 66.76
CA VAL A 499 -7.03 -24.10 65.74
C VAL A 499 -7.51 -23.75 64.33
N LEU A 500 -8.79 -24.04 64.03
CA LEU A 500 -9.41 -23.81 62.73
C LEU A 500 -9.47 -22.31 62.44
N GLU A 501 -9.94 -21.54 63.42
CA GLU A 501 -10.03 -20.08 63.35
C GLU A 501 -8.65 -19.42 63.19
N ALA A 502 -7.62 -19.91 63.89
CA ALA A 502 -6.27 -19.38 63.78
C ALA A 502 -5.71 -19.54 62.35
N ILE A 503 -5.91 -20.71 61.74
CA ILE A 503 -5.46 -20.96 60.36
C ILE A 503 -6.23 -20.08 59.36
N VAL A 504 -7.55 -20.01 59.48
CA VAL A 504 -8.40 -19.17 58.62
C VAL A 504 -8.02 -17.70 58.75
N TRP A 505 -7.87 -17.20 59.97
CA TRP A 505 -7.49 -15.81 60.20
C TRP A 505 -6.09 -15.51 59.65
N CYS A 506 -5.12 -16.41 59.84
CA CYS A 506 -3.76 -16.23 59.32
C CYS A 506 -3.77 -16.08 57.78
N LEU A 507 -4.52 -16.92 57.07
CA LEU A 507 -4.57 -16.91 55.60
C LEU A 507 -5.45 -15.79 55.01
N PHE A 508 -6.64 -15.56 55.56
CA PHE A 508 -7.65 -14.67 54.95
C PHE A 508 -7.88 -13.36 55.72
N GLY A 509 -7.57 -13.33 57.01
CA GLY A 509 -7.88 -12.19 57.90
C GLY A 509 -9.34 -12.13 58.34
N GLU A 510 -10.18 -13.05 57.86
CA GLU A 510 -11.58 -13.23 58.24
C GLU A 510 -11.72 -14.26 59.39
N VAL A 511 -12.96 -14.56 59.80
CA VAL A 511 -13.33 -15.43 60.93
C VAL A 511 -14.42 -16.40 60.47
N LEU A 512 -14.43 -17.65 60.94
CA LEU A 512 -15.42 -18.66 60.50
C LEU A 512 -16.84 -18.39 61.03
N ARG A 513 -16.90 -17.83 62.24
CA ARG A 513 -18.13 -17.54 62.99
C ARG A 513 -18.66 -16.15 62.65
N SER A 514 -19.92 -16.10 62.21
CA SER A 514 -20.59 -14.89 61.72
C SER A 514 -21.12 -13.97 62.82
N ASP A 515 -21.11 -14.42 64.07
CA ASP A 515 -21.47 -13.67 65.28
C ASP A 515 -20.31 -12.90 65.91
N MET A 516 -19.08 -13.05 65.39
CA MET A 516 -17.87 -12.42 65.92
C MET A 516 -17.13 -11.58 64.88
N GLY A 517 -16.41 -10.55 65.34
CA GLY A 517 -15.54 -9.73 64.53
C GLY A 517 -14.05 -10.08 64.67
N VAL A 518 -13.25 -9.62 63.72
CA VAL A 518 -11.77 -9.72 63.74
C VAL A 518 -11.15 -9.01 64.97
N ALA A 519 -11.95 -8.22 65.72
CA ALA A 519 -11.54 -7.56 66.97
C ALA A 519 -11.41 -8.55 68.14
N ASP A 520 -12.30 -9.54 68.18
CA ASP A 520 -12.55 -10.43 69.32
C ASP A 520 -11.57 -11.62 69.35
N LEU A 521 -10.72 -11.71 68.31
CA LEU A 521 -9.61 -12.66 68.18
C LEU A 521 -8.49 -12.40 69.19
N VAL A 522 -8.34 -11.18 69.71
CA VAL A 522 -7.26 -10.86 70.67
C VAL A 522 -7.70 -11.25 72.06
N ASN A 523 -6.94 -12.13 72.73
CA ASN A 523 -7.23 -12.55 74.10
C ASN A 523 -7.44 -11.36 75.05
N ASP A 524 -8.58 -11.31 75.76
CA ASP A 524 -8.96 -10.18 76.62
C ASP A 524 -8.05 -9.95 77.84
N VAL A 525 -7.42 -11.01 78.35
CA VAL A 525 -6.54 -10.95 79.53
C VAL A 525 -5.18 -10.34 79.17
N VAL A 526 -4.63 -10.69 78.00
CA VAL A 526 -3.32 -10.21 77.54
C VAL A 526 -3.43 -8.91 76.72
N GLY A 527 -4.49 -8.76 75.95
CA GLY A 527 -4.91 -7.54 75.25
C GLY A 527 -4.04 -7.05 74.09
N LYS A 528 -2.84 -7.63 73.88
CA LYS A 528 -1.79 -7.16 72.95
C LYS A 528 -0.96 -8.31 72.37
N ASN A 529 -0.15 -8.01 71.34
CA ASN A 529 0.73 -8.96 70.66
C ASN A 529 0.03 -10.26 70.20
N CYS A 530 -1.17 -10.13 69.63
CA CYS A 530 -1.83 -11.26 68.99
C CYS A 530 -1.12 -11.57 67.68
N CYS A 531 -0.73 -12.83 67.47
CA CYS A 531 -0.02 -13.27 66.29
C CYS A 531 -0.36 -14.74 65.98
N VAL A 532 -0.56 -15.05 64.69
CA VAL A 532 -0.62 -16.42 64.20
C VAL A 532 0.31 -16.55 63.01
N ARG A 533 1.13 -17.61 63.04
CA ARG A 533 2.10 -17.95 61.99
C ARG A 533 1.84 -19.37 61.49
N ILE A 534 1.77 -19.52 60.17
CA ILE A 534 1.79 -20.82 59.48
C ILE A 534 3.12 -20.92 58.72
N ASP A 535 3.87 -22.00 58.96
CA ASP A 535 4.97 -22.42 58.09
C ASP A 535 4.51 -23.60 57.22
N PHE A 536 4.77 -23.56 55.91
CA PHE A 536 4.44 -24.63 54.96
C PHE A 536 5.66 -25.48 54.59
N GLU A 537 5.47 -26.74 54.16
CA GLU A 537 6.57 -27.57 53.62
C GLU A 537 7.16 -26.98 52.32
N ASN A 538 6.35 -26.26 51.54
CA ASN A 538 6.74 -25.64 50.27
C ASN A 538 7.70 -24.42 50.40
N GLY A 539 8.12 -24.09 51.63
CA GLY A 539 9.05 -23.01 51.93
C GLY A 539 8.41 -21.64 52.17
N TYR A 540 7.12 -21.45 51.91
CA TYR A 540 6.42 -20.23 52.32
C TYR A 540 6.07 -20.25 53.81
N SER A 541 6.13 -19.10 54.47
CA SER A 541 5.46 -18.87 55.75
C SER A 541 4.59 -17.62 55.68
N ILE A 542 3.42 -17.66 56.32
CA ILE A 542 2.49 -16.54 56.42
C ILE A 542 2.35 -16.19 57.90
N GLU A 543 2.49 -14.91 58.23
CA GLU A 543 2.46 -14.42 59.60
C GLU A 543 1.53 -13.20 59.68
N ARG A 544 0.47 -13.32 60.48
CA ARG A 544 -0.52 -12.25 60.68
C ARG A 544 -0.54 -11.82 62.13
N PHE A 545 -0.58 -10.51 62.36
CA PHE A 545 -0.50 -9.93 63.69
C PHE A 545 -1.48 -8.78 63.90
N ARG A 546 -1.92 -8.59 65.15
CA ARG A 546 -2.89 -7.57 65.56
C ARG A 546 -2.53 -7.03 66.96
N LYS A 547 -2.57 -5.70 67.13
CA LYS A 547 -2.10 -5.00 68.35
C LYS A 547 -0.66 -5.41 68.75
N PHE A 548 0.19 -5.71 67.77
CA PHE A 548 1.61 -6.03 67.98
C PHE A 548 2.43 -4.74 68.18
N THR A 549 3.52 -4.80 68.94
CA THR A 549 4.13 -3.59 69.54
C THR A 549 5.61 -3.34 69.20
N SER A 550 6.21 -4.08 68.27
CA SER A 550 7.65 -3.97 67.94
C SER A 550 7.94 -3.28 66.59
N LYS A 551 8.65 -2.14 66.66
CA LYS A 551 9.40 -1.45 65.57
C LYS A 551 8.65 -1.10 64.25
N GLY A 552 8.60 0.21 63.98
CA GLY A 552 8.48 0.77 62.63
C GLY A 552 7.09 1.28 62.30
N THR A 553 6.13 0.39 62.15
CA THR A 553 4.70 0.72 61.97
C THR A 553 3.97 0.73 63.32
N GLY A 554 2.91 1.54 63.42
CA GLY A 554 2.12 1.68 64.64
C GLY A 554 1.28 0.44 64.98
N PRO A 555 0.60 0.42 66.15
CA PRO A 555 -0.19 -0.73 66.61
C PRO A 555 -1.42 -0.96 65.70
N GLY A 556 -1.26 -1.78 64.67
CA GLY A 556 -2.28 -2.09 63.67
C GLY A 556 -2.35 -3.59 63.32
N PRO A 557 -3.18 -3.95 62.32
CA PRO A 557 -3.15 -5.26 61.68
C PRO A 557 -2.04 -5.30 60.61
N GLY A 558 -1.27 -6.38 60.58
CA GLY A 558 -0.23 -6.60 59.56
C GLY A 558 -0.16 -8.05 59.09
N LEU A 559 0.41 -8.24 57.91
CA LEU A 559 0.47 -9.50 57.16
C LEU A 559 1.83 -9.59 56.47
N LYS A 560 2.71 -10.46 56.96
CA LYS A 560 4.02 -10.73 56.38
C LYS A 560 4.00 -12.05 55.61
N LEU A 561 4.75 -12.08 54.51
CA LEU A 561 5.02 -13.27 53.72
C LEU A 561 6.53 -13.53 53.77
N TYR A 562 6.90 -14.78 54.05
CA TYR A 562 8.28 -15.27 54.01
C TYR A 562 8.39 -16.35 52.94
N LYS A 563 9.57 -16.48 52.33
CA LYS A 563 9.93 -17.59 51.44
C LYS A 563 11.33 -18.09 51.79
N ASN A 564 11.46 -19.39 52.04
CA ASN A 564 12.69 -20.06 52.47
C ASN A 564 13.37 -19.35 53.67
N GLY A 565 12.56 -18.86 54.62
CA GLY A 565 13.00 -18.14 55.82
C GLY A 565 13.26 -16.64 55.63
N GLN A 566 13.34 -16.14 54.39
CA GLN A 566 13.52 -14.71 54.12
C GLN A 566 12.18 -14.00 54.00
N GLU A 567 12.03 -12.84 54.65
CA GLU A 567 10.87 -11.97 54.46
C GLU A 567 10.85 -11.43 53.02
N VAL A 568 9.67 -11.33 52.39
CA VAL A 568 9.49 -10.83 51.03
C VAL A 568 8.99 -9.37 51.10
N PRO A 569 9.87 -8.34 51.10
CA PRO A 569 9.47 -7.00 51.54
C PRO A 569 8.56 -6.29 50.54
N ASP A 570 8.77 -6.52 49.24
CA ASP A 570 7.99 -5.94 48.14
C ASP A 570 6.59 -6.58 47.97
N PHE A 571 6.20 -7.50 48.86
CA PHE A 571 4.87 -8.12 48.87
C PHE A 571 3.79 -7.17 49.45
N GLU A 572 4.14 -6.32 50.41
CA GLU A 572 3.18 -5.40 51.02
C GLU A 572 2.70 -4.33 50.03
N ARG A 573 1.43 -4.37 49.62
CA ARG A 573 0.84 -3.47 48.61
C ARG A 573 0.34 -2.14 49.20
N GLY A 574 0.95 -1.67 50.30
CA GLY A 574 0.61 -0.44 51.03
C GLY A 574 -0.71 -0.47 51.81
N GLU A 575 -1.75 -1.11 51.28
CA GLU A 575 -3.03 -1.36 51.95
C GLU A 575 -3.19 -2.84 52.27
N THR A 576 -3.59 -3.17 53.51
CA THR A 576 -3.82 -4.57 53.94
C THR A 576 -4.77 -5.33 53.01
N ARG A 577 -5.80 -4.66 52.45
CA ARG A 577 -6.75 -5.26 51.49
C ARG A 577 -6.09 -5.60 50.14
N LYS A 578 -5.17 -4.77 49.65
CA LYS A 578 -4.43 -5.03 48.39
C LYS A 578 -3.39 -6.13 48.59
N THR A 579 -2.75 -6.18 49.76
CA THR A 579 -1.86 -7.28 50.17
C THR A 579 -2.64 -8.60 50.31
N GLN A 580 -3.86 -8.56 50.86
CA GLN A 580 -4.74 -9.74 50.98
C GLN A 580 -5.16 -10.30 49.61
N ILE A 581 -5.59 -9.44 48.67
CA ILE A 581 -5.93 -9.85 47.31
C ILE A 581 -4.70 -10.42 46.57
N ALA A 582 -3.51 -9.86 46.80
CA ALA A 582 -2.26 -10.42 46.27
C ALA A 582 -1.94 -11.80 46.89
N LEU A 583 -2.21 -12.00 48.18
CA LEU A 583 -2.03 -13.30 48.84
C LEU A 583 -2.95 -14.37 48.24
N GLU A 584 -4.24 -14.06 48.12
CA GLU A 584 -5.25 -14.98 47.59
C GLU A 584 -5.03 -15.31 46.11
N ARG A 585 -4.72 -14.30 45.28
CA ARG A 585 -4.60 -14.46 43.82
C ARG A 585 -3.21 -14.93 43.37
N ASP A 586 -2.14 -14.35 43.91
CA ASP A 586 -0.77 -14.51 43.41
C ASP A 586 0.03 -15.58 44.18
N ILE A 587 -0.37 -15.93 45.41
CA ILE A 587 0.31 -16.92 46.27
C ILE A 587 -0.55 -18.17 46.48
N LEU A 588 -1.70 -18.05 47.14
CA LEU A 588 -2.55 -19.19 47.56
C LEU A 588 -3.34 -19.81 46.39
N GLY A 589 -3.80 -18.98 45.45
CA GLY A 589 -4.65 -19.40 44.33
C GLY A 589 -6.11 -19.68 44.70
N CYS A 590 -6.57 -19.24 45.88
CA CYS A 590 -7.96 -19.34 46.34
C CYS A 590 -8.33 -18.14 47.24
N ASP A 591 -9.60 -17.78 47.26
CA ASP A 591 -10.18 -16.81 48.20
C ASP A 591 -10.76 -17.50 49.45
N PHE A 592 -11.19 -16.68 50.42
CA PHE A 592 -11.81 -17.16 51.68
C PHE A 592 -13.04 -18.05 51.43
N ALA A 593 -13.89 -17.68 50.45
CA ALA A 593 -15.10 -18.41 50.11
C ALA A 593 -14.79 -19.79 49.51
N THR A 594 -13.77 -19.91 48.66
CA THR A 594 -13.32 -21.18 48.09
C THR A 594 -12.64 -22.05 49.14
N PHE A 595 -11.76 -21.47 49.97
CA PHE A 595 -11.05 -22.22 51.02
C PHE A 595 -12.02 -22.78 52.06
N THR A 596 -12.92 -21.96 52.60
CA THR A 596 -13.91 -22.44 53.58
C THR A 596 -14.84 -23.51 53.00
N LYS A 597 -15.26 -23.39 51.74
CA LYS A 597 -16.10 -24.41 51.06
C LYS A 597 -15.32 -25.66 50.61
N SER A 598 -14.00 -25.72 50.77
CA SER A 598 -13.16 -26.85 50.31
C SER A 598 -12.19 -27.46 51.32
N VAL A 599 -11.97 -26.83 52.48
CA VAL A 599 -11.04 -27.32 53.52
C VAL A 599 -11.73 -27.51 54.87
N ILE A 600 -12.86 -26.82 55.13
CA ILE A 600 -13.49 -26.73 56.44
C ILE A 600 -14.99 -27.07 56.36
N PHE A 601 -15.47 -27.90 57.29
CA PHE A 601 -16.85 -28.39 57.28
C PHE A 601 -17.44 -28.37 58.68
N GLY A 602 -18.64 -27.81 58.86
CA GLY A 602 -19.36 -27.79 60.14
C GLY A 602 -20.78 -27.22 59.99
N ASP A 603 -21.61 -27.35 61.04
CA ASP A 603 -23.02 -26.91 61.00
C ASP A 603 -23.20 -25.39 61.24
N GLN A 604 -22.23 -24.71 61.88
CA GLN A 604 -22.34 -23.31 62.32
C GLN A 604 -21.70 -22.29 61.36
N GLY A 605 -20.76 -22.71 60.52
CA GLY A 605 -20.08 -21.84 59.55
C GLY A 605 -20.87 -21.66 58.25
N GLY A 606 -20.68 -20.52 57.56
CA GLY A 606 -21.36 -20.18 56.30
C GLY A 606 -21.00 -21.03 55.06
N GLY A 607 -20.49 -22.24 55.26
CA GLY A 607 -20.06 -23.16 54.21
C GLY A 607 -21.16 -24.11 53.70
N ALA A 608 -20.76 -25.21 53.06
CA ALA A 608 -21.66 -26.11 52.33
C ALA A 608 -22.70 -26.88 53.19
N GLY A 609 -22.63 -26.81 54.52
CA GLY A 609 -23.49 -27.56 55.46
C GLY A 609 -25.00 -27.32 55.30
N ASN A 610 -25.43 -26.27 54.59
CA ASN A 610 -26.83 -25.96 54.32
C ASN A 610 -27.27 -26.12 52.85
N PHE A 611 -26.48 -26.72 51.94
CA PHE A 611 -26.85 -26.80 50.51
C PHE A 611 -28.22 -27.47 50.25
N LEU A 612 -28.63 -28.41 51.10
CA LEU A 612 -29.95 -29.07 51.00
C LEU A 612 -31.13 -28.22 51.50
N THR A 613 -30.91 -27.23 52.36
CA THR A 613 -31.96 -26.35 52.91
C THR A 613 -32.22 -25.09 52.08
N LEU A 614 -31.27 -24.69 51.23
CA LEU A 614 -31.43 -23.61 50.23
C LEU A 614 -32.58 -23.86 49.24
N ASP A 615 -33.15 -22.80 48.68
CA ASP A 615 -34.11 -22.90 47.56
C ASP A 615 -33.41 -23.19 46.21
N THR A 616 -34.19 -23.57 45.17
CA THR A 616 -33.66 -23.96 43.84
C THR A 616 -32.91 -22.82 43.11
N LYS A 617 -33.26 -21.54 43.36
CA LYS A 617 -32.53 -20.38 42.84
C LYS A 617 -31.23 -20.19 43.62
N GLN A 618 -31.27 -20.25 44.94
CA GLN A 618 -30.10 -20.14 45.81
C GLN A 618 -29.08 -21.25 45.55
N ARG A 619 -29.51 -22.52 45.39
CA ARG A 619 -28.63 -23.63 44.96
C ARG A 619 -27.97 -23.35 43.62
N ARG A 620 -28.68 -22.72 42.67
CA ARG A 620 -28.11 -22.33 41.38
C ARG A 620 -27.09 -21.20 41.52
N GLU A 621 -27.37 -20.19 42.32
CA GLU A 621 -26.44 -19.08 42.55
C GLU A 621 -25.16 -19.57 43.24
N VAL A 622 -25.29 -20.46 44.25
CA VAL A 622 -24.14 -21.13 44.89
C VAL A 622 -23.38 -22.03 43.91
N LEU A 623 -24.06 -22.82 43.06
CA LEU A 623 -23.36 -23.66 42.08
C LEU A 623 -22.71 -22.84 40.95
N GLU A 624 -23.35 -21.77 40.46
CA GLU A 624 -22.76 -20.85 39.47
C GLU A 624 -21.57 -20.07 40.05
N GLU A 625 -21.56 -19.77 41.34
CA GLU A 625 -20.43 -19.19 42.07
C GLU A 625 -19.28 -20.19 42.23
N LEU A 626 -19.55 -21.40 42.75
CA LEU A 626 -18.59 -22.50 42.90
C LEU A 626 -17.96 -22.96 41.58
N LEU A 627 -18.66 -22.74 40.46
CA LEU A 627 -18.16 -23.01 39.10
C LEU A 627 -17.61 -21.75 38.40
N GLY A 628 -17.65 -20.55 39.00
CA GLY A 628 -17.16 -19.32 38.36
C GLY A 628 -17.97 -18.83 37.13
N ILE A 629 -19.18 -19.38 36.91
CA ILE A 629 -20.08 -19.08 35.79
C ILE A 629 -20.77 -17.70 35.97
N SER A 630 -20.69 -17.13 37.17
CA SER A 630 -21.04 -15.73 37.48
C SER A 630 -20.42 -14.73 36.48
N ASN A 631 -19.17 -14.93 36.08
CA ASN A 631 -18.38 -14.02 35.23
C ASN A 631 -19.01 -13.74 33.85
N PHE A 632 -19.86 -14.63 33.32
CA PHE A 632 -20.43 -14.46 31.97
C PHE A 632 -21.34 -13.23 31.82
N GLU A 633 -21.80 -12.64 32.93
CA GLU A 633 -22.55 -11.37 32.91
C GLU A 633 -21.68 -10.18 32.49
N GLY A 634 -20.37 -10.23 32.78
CA GLY A 634 -19.39 -9.28 32.23
C GLY A 634 -19.22 -9.46 30.72
N TYR A 635 -19.07 -10.70 30.25
CA TYR A 635 -18.97 -11.01 28.82
C TYR A 635 -20.20 -10.52 28.05
N LEU A 636 -21.42 -10.79 28.53
CA LEU A 636 -22.68 -10.30 27.94
C LEU A 636 -22.73 -8.77 27.79
N LYS A 637 -22.17 -8.02 28.75
CA LYS A 637 -22.07 -6.56 28.68
C LYS A 637 -21.11 -6.10 27.57
N ALA A 638 -19.94 -6.72 27.47
CA ALA A 638 -18.95 -6.41 26.43
C ALA A 638 -19.49 -6.66 25.01
N VAL A 639 -20.22 -7.77 24.79
CA VAL A 639 -20.76 -8.11 23.45
C VAL A 639 -21.70 -7.02 22.93
N ARG A 640 -22.55 -6.49 23.82
CA ARG A 640 -23.58 -5.52 23.45
C ARG A 640 -23.02 -4.17 23.00
N GLU A 641 -21.94 -3.70 23.65
CA GLU A 641 -21.33 -2.44 23.26
C GLU A 641 -20.52 -2.59 21.96
N GLU A 642 -19.75 -3.68 21.80
CA GLU A 642 -19.05 -3.98 20.55
C GLU A 642 -20.02 -4.11 19.36
N LYS A 643 -21.12 -4.86 19.54
CA LYS A 643 -22.21 -4.99 18.55
C LYS A 643 -22.74 -3.63 18.10
N ARG A 644 -23.00 -2.73 19.06
CA ARG A 644 -23.52 -1.38 18.81
C ARG A 644 -22.55 -0.51 18.00
N VAL A 645 -21.24 -0.64 18.22
CA VAL A 645 -20.20 0.05 17.44
C VAL A 645 -20.20 -0.48 16.00
N VAL A 646 -20.20 -1.79 15.82
CA VAL A 646 -20.14 -2.44 14.49
C VAL A 646 -21.43 -2.23 13.69
N GLU A 647 -22.60 -2.22 14.32
CA GLU A 647 -23.89 -1.87 13.67
C GLU A 647 -23.89 -0.44 13.11
N LYS A 648 -23.22 0.49 13.81
CA LYS A 648 -23.07 1.88 13.34
C LYS A 648 -22.11 2.00 12.16
N GLU A 649 -21.01 1.24 12.14
CA GLU A 649 -20.10 1.18 10.98
C GLU A 649 -20.82 0.63 9.75
N TYR A 650 -21.58 -0.48 9.92
CA TYR A 650 -22.39 -1.09 8.86
C TYR A 650 -23.34 -0.10 8.18
N LEU A 651 -24.19 0.58 8.97
CA LEU A 651 -25.17 1.53 8.46
C LEU A 651 -24.52 2.71 7.72
N THR A 652 -23.36 3.16 8.20
CA THR A 652 -22.61 4.27 7.61
C THR A 652 -22.04 3.88 6.23
N LEU A 653 -21.33 2.76 6.14
CA LEU A 653 -20.75 2.27 4.89
C LEU A 653 -21.80 1.87 3.85
N LYS A 654 -22.94 1.34 4.30
CA LYS A 654 -24.07 1.00 3.43
C LYS A 654 -24.66 2.25 2.77
N SER A 655 -24.92 3.30 3.54
CA SER A 655 -25.39 4.60 3.02
C SER A 655 -24.39 5.25 2.07
N GLN A 656 -23.08 5.17 2.35
CA GLN A 656 -22.03 5.63 1.45
C GLN A 656 -22.01 4.83 0.13
N SER A 657 -22.11 3.51 0.20
CA SER A 657 -22.12 2.62 -0.98
C SER A 657 -23.35 2.84 -1.86
N GLU A 658 -24.53 3.03 -1.26
CA GLU A 658 -25.75 3.40 -1.98
C GLU A 658 -25.62 4.76 -2.68
N THR A 659 -24.99 5.74 -2.02
CA THR A 659 -24.71 7.07 -2.59
C THR A 659 -23.75 6.99 -3.78
N ILE A 660 -22.64 6.25 -3.65
CA ILE A 660 -21.67 6.04 -4.74
C ILE A 660 -22.34 5.31 -5.92
N ALA A 661 -23.16 4.29 -5.67
CA ALA A 661 -23.86 3.56 -6.74
C ALA A 661 -24.80 4.45 -7.56
N ILE A 662 -25.45 5.45 -6.94
CA ILE A 662 -26.30 6.43 -7.62
C ILE A 662 -25.47 7.33 -8.53
N GLU A 663 -24.38 7.92 -8.02
CA GLU A 663 -23.55 8.85 -8.80
C GLU A 663 -22.77 8.13 -9.92
N LEU A 664 -22.31 6.90 -9.67
CA LEU A 664 -21.68 6.04 -10.69
C LEU A 664 -22.67 5.77 -11.85
N LYS A 665 -23.93 5.42 -11.55
CA LYS A 665 -24.98 5.21 -12.56
C LYS A 665 -25.31 6.50 -13.34
N ARG A 666 -25.28 7.66 -12.70
CA ARG A 666 -25.44 8.98 -13.34
C ARG A 666 -24.29 9.25 -14.31
N LEU A 667 -23.05 9.18 -13.85
CA LEU A 667 -21.84 9.37 -14.66
C LEU A 667 -21.76 8.38 -15.82
N GLU A 668 -22.20 7.13 -15.63
CA GLU A 668 -22.19 6.13 -16.70
C GLU A 668 -23.23 6.43 -17.79
N THR A 669 -24.39 6.97 -17.40
CA THR A 669 -25.43 7.47 -18.32
C THR A 669 -24.93 8.69 -19.10
N GLU A 670 -24.23 9.60 -18.43
CA GLU A 670 -23.67 10.81 -19.05
C GLU A 670 -22.49 10.48 -19.98
N ARG A 671 -21.61 9.54 -19.61
CA ARG A 671 -20.55 9.00 -20.48
C ARG A 671 -21.15 8.46 -21.78
N CYS A 672 -22.22 7.68 -21.71
CA CYS A 672 -22.90 7.14 -22.90
C CYS A 672 -23.37 8.27 -23.81
N ARG A 673 -24.08 9.27 -23.27
CA ARG A 673 -24.53 10.46 -24.03
C ARG A 673 -23.39 11.19 -24.73
N VAL A 674 -22.24 11.38 -24.06
CA VAL A 674 -21.08 12.04 -24.70
C VAL A 674 -20.49 11.13 -25.77
N GLN A 675 -20.30 9.84 -25.50
CA GLN A 675 -19.79 8.84 -26.45
C GLN A 675 -20.57 8.81 -27.76
N ASP A 676 -21.91 8.81 -27.66
CA ASP A 676 -22.83 8.79 -28.79
C ASP A 676 -22.71 10.06 -29.67
N THR A 677 -22.21 11.18 -29.13
CA THR A 677 -21.95 12.42 -29.91
C THR A 677 -20.56 12.49 -30.54
N VAL A 678 -19.57 11.74 -30.06
CA VAL A 678 -18.20 11.79 -30.61
C VAL A 678 -18.13 11.13 -31.98
N GLY A 679 -18.58 9.87 -32.09
CA GLY A 679 -18.49 9.11 -33.35
C GLY A 679 -19.19 9.74 -34.57
N PRO A 680 -20.29 10.50 -34.43
CA PRO A 680 -20.84 11.34 -35.50
C PRO A 680 -19.96 12.56 -35.82
N LYS A 681 -19.46 13.29 -34.80
CA LYS A 681 -18.63 14.50 -35.01
C LYS A 681 -17.28 14.18 -35.64
N GLU A 682 -16.66 13.04 -35.31
CA GLU A 682 -15.44 12.57 -35.96
C GLU A 682 -15.68 12.29 -37.46
N ARG A 683 -16.77 11.58 -37.81
CA ARG A 683 -17.14 11.38 -39.21
C ARG A 683 -17.42 12.68 -39.95
N MET A 684 -18.01 13.69 -39.28
CA MET A 684 -18.20 15.03 -39.87
C MET A 684 -16.88 15.80 -40.04
N ARG A 685 -15.91 15.64 -39.12
CA ARG A 685 -14.54 16.18 -39.26
C ARG A 685 -13.85 15.57 -40.48
N ASP A 686 -13.88 14.25 -40.58
CA ASP A 686 -13.15 13.51 -41.62
C ASP A 686 -13.74 13.76 -43.03
N ASP A 687 -15.06 13.84 -43.14
CA ASP A 687 -15.77 14.26 -44.36
C ASP A 687 -15.45 15.72 -44.75
N ALA A 688 -15.40 16.64 -43.78
CA ALA A 688 -15.02 18.03 -44.03
C ALA A 688 -13.54 18.17 -44.43
N GLU A 689 -12.64 17.35 -43.86
CA GLU A 689 -11.22 17.34 -44.22
C GLU A 689 -11.00 16.76 -45.63
N LEU A 690 -11.69 15.66 -45.98
CA LEU A 690 -11.65 15.10 -47.33
C LEU A 690 -12.07 16.16 -48.36
N LYS A 691 -13.23 16.79 -48.15
CA LYS A 691 -13.77 17.83 -49.04
C LYS A 691 -12.88 19.07 -49.10
N LEU A 692 -12.17 19.41 -48.02
CA LEU A 692 -11.19 20.49 -48.03
C LEU A 692 -10.00 20.13 -48.93
N ARG A 693 -9.42 18.93 -48.80
CA ARG A 693 -8.31 18.45 -49.66
C ARG A 693 -8.71 18.35 -51.14
N GLU A 694 -9.97 18.04 -51.45
CA GLU A 694 -10.50 18.05 -52.82
C GLU A 694 -10.63 19.48 -53.36
N LEU A 695 -11.23 20.38 -52.58
CA LEU A 695 -11.41 21.79 -52.92
C LEU A 695 -10.07 22.53 -53.07
N GLU A 696 -9.05 22.17 -52.30
CA GLU A 696 -7.69 22.71 -52.45
C GLU A 696 -7.04 22.34 -53.78
N LYS A 697 -7.30 21.14 -54.31
CA LYS A 697 -6.87 20.73 -55.66
C LYS A 697 -7.64 21.48 -56.75
N GLU A 698 -8.95 21.71 -56.55
CA GLU A 698 -9.75 22.53 -57.47
C GLU A 698 -9.23 23.97 -57.53
N VAL A 699 -8.99 24.61 -56.36
CA VAL A 699 -8.40 25.95 -56.26
C VAL A 699 -7.03 26.01 -56.94
N ALA A 700 -6.10 25.10 -56.60
CA ALA A 700 -4.75 25.13 -57.15
C ALA A 700 -4.73 25.09 -58.70
N LYS A 701 -5.62 24.29 -59.30
CA LYS A 701 -5.79 24.23 -60.76
C LYS A 701 -6.31 25.55 -61.35
N PHE A 702 -7.35 26.14 -60.77
CA PHE A 702 -7.87 27.43 -61.25
C PHE A 702 -6.86 28.58 -61.05
N GLU A 703 -6.02 28.52 -60.01
CA GLU A 703 -4.95 29.48 -59.78
C GLU A 703 -3.83 29.38 -60.84
N GLU A 704 -3.48 28.16 -61.27
CA GLU A 704 -2.57 27.92 -62.40
C GLU A 704 -3.18 28.42 -63.73
N ASP A 705 -4.47 28.16 -63.96
CA ASP A 705 -5.22 28.68 -65.11
C ASP A 705 -5.27 30.23 -65.12
N ARG A 706 -5.39 30.88 -63.94
CA ARG A 706 -5.33 32.34 -63.79
C ARG A 706 -3.98 32.90 -64.21
N VAL A 707 -2.88 32.38 -63.64
CA VAL A 707 -1.52 32.85 -63.93
C VAL A 707 -1.16 32.69 -65.41
N ARG A 708 -1.65 31.61 -66.06
CA ARG A 708 -1.51 31.43 -67.51
C ARG A 708 -2.25 32.51 -68.31
N MET A 709 -3.52 32.78 -68.00
CA MET A 709 -4.29 33.81 -68.69
C MET A 709 -3.78 35.24 -68.46
N GLU A 710 -3.31 35.57 -67.25
CA GLU A 710 -2.72 36.90 -66.96
C GLU A 710 -1.48 37.17 -67.80
N LYS A 711 -0.64 36.13 -68.02
CA LYS A 711 0.51 36.22 -68.91
C LYS A 711 0.11 36.41 -70.37
N GLU A 712 -0.83 35.60 -70.86
CA GLU A 712 -1.35 35.69 -72.23
C GLU A 712 -1.97 37.07 -72.51
N GLN A 713 -2.76 37.61 -71.57
CA GLN A 713 -3.33 38.96 -71.63
C GLN A 713 -2.25 40.06 -71.66
N GLY A 714 -1.23 39.96 -70.81
CA GLY A 714 -0.13 40.92 -70.76
C GLY A 714 0.71 40.96 -72.04
N GLU A 715 0.93 39.81 -72.68
CA GLU A 715 1.60 39.73 -73.99
C GLU A 715 0.71 40.32 -75.10
N LEU A 716 -0.60 40.02 -75.11
CA LEU A 716 -1.54 40.54 -76.11
C LEU A 716 -1.64 42.09 -76.07
N LEU A 717 -1.77 42.65 -74.87
CA LEU A 717 -1.90 44.10 -74.67
C LEU A 717 -0.64 44.86 -75.12
N ARG A 718 0.53 44.23 -74.95
CA ARG A 718 1.82 44.77 -75.41
C ARG A 718 1.94 44.81 -76.94
N TRP A 719 1.49 43.77 -77.64
CA TRP A 719 1.51 43.73 -79.10
C TRP A 719 0.54 44.74 -79.73
N ASN A 720 -0.70 44.83 -79.21
CA ASN A 720 -1.67 45.80 -79.70
C ASN A 720 -1.16 47.24 -79.56
N LYS A 721 -0.60 47.62 -78.39
CA LYS A 721 -0.04 48.97 -78.19
C LYS A 721 1.13 49.29 -79.12
N LEU A 722 1.97 48.30 -79.46
CA LEU A 722 3.06 48.47 -80.41
C LEU A 722 2.54 48.69 -81.84
N TYR A 723 1.57 47.89 -82.28
CA TYR A 723 0.93 47.99 -83.59
C TYR A 723 0.25 49.35 -83.79
N ASP A 724 -0.51 49.80 -82.78
CA ASP A 724 -1.19 51.10 -82.77
C ASP A 724 -0.23 52.29 -82.91
N THR A 725 0.96 52.18 -82.30
CA THR A 725 2.01 53.20 -82.38
C THR A 725 2.67 53.21 -83.76
N LEU A 726 2.95 52.03 -84.32
CA LEU A 726 3.54 51.86 -85.65
C LEU A 726 2.63 52.41 -86.76
N GLN A 727 1.33 52.11 -86.71
CA GLN A 727 0.34 52.62 -87.67
C GLN A 727 0.31 54.17 -87.72
N ARG A 728 0.30 54.83 -86.55
CA ARG A 728 0.31 56.30 -86.45
C ARG A 728 1.59 56.90 -87.04
N ALA A 729 2.75 56.29 -86.78
CA ALA A 729 4.03 56.74 -87.33
C ALA A 729 4.09 56.57 -88.86
N GLN A 730 3.52 55.49 -89.41
CA GLN A 730 3.44 55.28 -90.86
C GLN A 730 2.51 56.27 -91.56
N GLU A 731 1.30 56.53 -91.03
CA GLU A 731 0.38 57.49 -91.65
C GLU A 731 0.94 58.93 -91.54
N SER A 732 1.63 59.27 -90.44
CA SER A 732 2.39 60.52 -90.33
C SER A 732 3.46 60.65 -91.43
N LYS A 733 4.30 59.61 -91.64
CA LYS A 733 5.27 59.56 -92.74
C LYS A 733 4.58 59.78 -94.10
N ARG A 734 3.46 59.11 -94.34
CA ARG A 734 2.71 59.20 -95.61
C ARG A 734 2.23 60.62 -95.88
N ILE A 735 1.53 61.23 -94.93
CA ILE A 735 1.00 62.60 -95.02
C ILE A 735 2.12 63.61 -95.31
N ILE A 736 3.29 63.47 -94.66
CA ILE A 736 4.46 64.33 -94.92
C ILE A 736 5.02 64.11 -96.34
N THR A 737 5.02 62.87 -96.83
CA THR A 737 5.51 62.52 -98.17
C THR A 737 4.61 63.09 -99.28
N ASP A 738 3.30 62.98 -99.14
CA ASP A 738 2.33 63.56 -100.09
C ASP A 738 2.38 65.11 -100.09
N GLN A 739 2.64 65.72 -98.92
CA GLN A 739 2.83 67.17 -98.78
C GLN A 739 4.15 67.71 -99.38
N LEU A 740 5.17 66.87 -99.55
CA LEU A 740 6.40 67.23 -100.27
C LEU A 740 6.14 67.23 -101.77
N ARG A 741 5.59 66.14 -102.31
CA ARG A 741 5.29 65.97 -103.74
C ARG A 741 4.48 67.14 -104.32
N LEU A 742 3.41 67.54 -103.62
CA LEU A 742 2.54 68.66 -104.03
C LEU A 742 3.29 70.03 -104.10
N ARG A 743 4.43 70.17 -103.42
CA ARG A 743 5.29 71.36 -103.48
C ARG A 743 6.38 71.24 -104.55
N GLU A 744 6.90 70.04 -104.78
CA GLU A 744 7.83 69.75 -105.88
C GLU A 744 7.17 70.05 -107.24
N ASP A 745 5.92 69.60 -107.43
CA ASP A 745 5.13 69.84 -108.66
C ASP A 745 4.98 71.35 -108.96
N LYS A 746 4.64 72.15 -107.93
CA LYS A 746 4.53 73.62 -108.05
C LYS A 746 5.87 74.31 -108.29
N LEU A 747 6.95 73.79 -107.74
CA LEU A 747 8.29 74.33 -107.95
C LEU A 747 8.73 74.16 -109.41
N GLN A 748 8.39 73.04 -110.05
CA GLN A 748 8.59 72.85 -111.49
C GLN A 748 7.71 73.77 -112.35
N GLU A 749 6.51 74.11 -111.89
CA GLU A 749 5.61 75.06 -112.56
C GLU A 749 6.23 76.46 -112.63
N TYR A 750 6.68 77.02 -111.50
CA TYR A 750 7.30 78.35 -111.47
C TYR A 750 8.62 78.42 -112.27
N GLN A 751 9.39 77.32 -112.33
CA GLN A 751 10.59 77.24 -113.18
C GLN A 751 10.26 77.36 -114.68
N LYS A 752 9.17 76.74 -115.15
CA LYS A 752 8.72 76.83 -116.55
C LYS A 752 8.26 78.24 -116.93
N VAL A 753 7.71 79.00 -115.98
CA VAL A 753 7.33 80.41 -116.19
C VAL A 753 8.56 81.31 -116.36
N LEU A 754 9.59 81.15 -115.51
CA LEU A 754 10.82 81.95 -115.61
C LEU A 754 11.54 81.78 -116.96
N LEU A 755 11.60 80.54 -117.49
CA LEU A 755 12.23 80.25 -118.79
C LEU A 755 11.58 81.04 -119.94
N LYS A 756 10.25 81.19 -119.95
CA LYS A 756 9.53 81.98 -120.96
C LYS A 756 9.80 83.49 -120.86
N ILE A 757 10.05 84.01 -119.66
CA ILE A 757 10.35 85.44 -119.46
C ILE A 757 11.72 85.79 -120.07
N GLU A 758 12.70 84.89 -119.98
CA GLU A 758 14.04 85.12 -120.55
C GLU A 758 14.02 85.15 -122.09
N GLU A 759 13.15 84.35 -122.73
CA GLU A 759 12.98 84.27 -124.19
C GLU A 759 12.59 85.63 -124.81
N PHE A 760 11.76 86.42 -124.13
CA PHE A 760 11.26 87.71 -124.65
C PHE A 760 12.16 88.92 -124.30
N ARG A 761 13.15 88.74 -123.41
CA ARG A 761 14.07 89.81 -122.97
C ARG A 761 14.79 90.53 -124.13
N PRO A 762 15.23 89.88 -125.23
CA PRO A 762 15.85 90.56 -126.38
C PRO A 762 14.88 91.34 -127.28
N LEU A 763 13.56 91.09 -127.19
CA LEU A 763 12.55 91.89 -127.91
C LEU A 763 12.32 93.23 -127.19
N HIS A 764 12.09 93.17 -125.87
CA HIS A 764 11.86 94.35 -125.02
C HIS A 764 12.97 95.40 -125.18
N ALA A 765 14.24 94.99 -125.18
CA ALA A 765 15.37 95.90 -125.34
C ALA A 765 15.37 96.67 -126.67
N ARG A 766 14.93 96.05 -127.78
CA ARG A 766 14.89 96.68 -129.11
C ARG A 766 13.70 97.63 -129.27
N TRP A 767 12.56 97.28 -128.68
CA TRP A 767 11.37 98.14 -128.61
C TRP A 767 11.67 99.47 -127.91
N VAL A 768 12.26 99.43 -126.71
CA VAL A 768 12.61 100.62 -125.92
C VAL A 768 13.67 101.52 -126.61
N ALA A 769 14.57 100.94 -127.41
CA ALA A 769 15.56 101.70 -128.17
C ALA A 769 14.90 102.48 -129.32
N SER A 770 14.16 101.79 -130.21
CA SER A 770 13.57 102.39 -131.42
C SER A 770 12.59 103.53 -131.11
N GLN A 771 11.92 103.49 -129.96
CA GLN A 771 10.96 104.52 -129.56
C GLN A 771 11.63 105.86 -129.19
N LYS A 772 12.90 105.85 -128.77
CA LYS A 772 13.64 107.08 -128.38
C LYS A 772 14.21 107.85 -129.57
N ASP A 773 14.60 107.16 -130.63
CA ASP A 773 15.23 107.81 -131.79
C ASP A 773 14.21 108.61 -132.61
N LEU A 774 13.01 108.05 -132.84
CA LEU A 774 11.94 108.71 -133.59
C LEU A 774 11.47 110.02 -132.93
N ASP A 775 11.21 109.96 -131.63
CA ASP A 775 10.73 111.09 -130.81
C ASP A 775 11.74 112.25 -130.73
N ARG A 776 13.00 111.99 -131.08
CA ARG A 776 14.07 112.98 -131.21
C ARG A 776 14.10 113.67 -132.57
N GLY A 777 13.89 112.91 -133.66
CA GLY A 777 13.91 113.42 -135.03
C GLY A 777 12.77 114.40 -135.33
N GLN A 778 11.53 114.02 -135.00
CA GLN A 778 10.33 114.82 -135.31
C GLN A 778 10.41 116.25 -134.74
N LYS A 779 10.97 116.43 -133.54
CA LYS A 779 11.11 117.73 -132.86
C LYS A 779 12.06 118.69 -133.58
N THR A 780 13.14 118.19 -134.17
CA THR A 780 14.14 119.01 -134.87
C THR A 780 13.59 119.56 -136.20
N LEU A 781 12.84 118.73 -136.95
CA LEU A 781 12.19 119.12 -138.20
C LEU A 781 11.16 120.25 -138.01
N GLN A 782 10.41 120.22 -136.91
CA GLN A 782 9.35 121.20 -136.65
C GLN A 782 9.91 122.63 -136.47
N MET A 783 11.02 122.78 -135.75
CA MET A 783 11.65 124.08 -135.48
C MET A 783 12.11 124.80 -136.75
N LYS A 784 12.87 124.11 -137.61
CA LYS A 784 13.41 124.68 -138.86
C LYS A 784 12.31 125.14 -139.83
N THR A 785 11.14 124.49 -139.79
CA THR A 785 10.03 124.77 -140.71
C THR A 785 9.45 126.18 -140.49
N LEU A 786 9.48 126.67 -139.25
CA LEU A 786 9.01 128.01 -138.90
C LEU A 786 10.02 129.11 -139.30
N GLU A 787 11.32 128.82 -139.18
CA GLU A 787 12.42 129.76 -139.46
C GLU A 787 12.44 130.22 -140.93
N TYR A 788 12.25 129.30 -141.88
CA TYR A 788 12.14 129.59 -143.31
C TYR A 788 11.00 130.58 -143.63
N LYS A 789 9.82 130.36 -143.03
CA LYS A 789 8.58 131.07 -143.36
C LYS A 789 8.70 132.58 -143.10
N ASN A 790 9.29 132.94 -141.95
CA ASN A 790 9.48 134.33 -141.52
C ASN A 790 10.45 135.13 -142.41
N VAL A 791 11.35 134.47 -143.16
CA VAL A 791 12.28 135.15 -144.09
C VAL A 791 11.57 135.45 -145.42
N ALA A 792 10.74 134.53 -145.91
CA ALA A 792 10.10 134.63 -147.22
C ALA A 792 9.10 135.80 -147.33
N ASP A 793 8.37 136.13 -146.27
CA ASP A 793 7.38 137.20 -146.31
C ASP A 793 8.00 138.61 -146.31
N ARG A 794 9.17 138.79 -145.67
CA ARG A 794 9.89 140.09 -145.63
C ARG A 794 10.47 140.51 -146.99
N VAL A 795 10.63 139.58 -147.94
CA VAL A 795 11.01 139.87 -149.32
C VAL A 795 9.90 140.68 -150.03
N LYS A 796 8.65 140.21 -149.90
CA LYS A 796 7.49 140.72 -150.64
C LYS A 796 7.17 142.18 -150.31
N GLU A 797 7.32 142.53 -149.03
CA GLU A 797 7.04 143.86 -148.50
C GLU A 797 7.95 144.95 -149.11
N LYS A 798 9.25 144.64 -149.29
CA LYS A 798 10.23 145.56 -149.88
C LYS A 798 9.99 145.85 -151.36
N ASP A 799 9.50 144.87 -152.10
CA ASP A 799 9.27 144.99 -153.55
C ASP A 799 8.24 146.10 -153.87
N LEU A 800 7.13 146.09 -153.12
CA LEU A 800 5.99 147.00 -153.29
C LEU A 800 6.35 148.47 -153.02
N GLU A 801 7.26 148.72 -152.08
CA GLU A 801 7.71 150.05 -151.69
C GLU A 801 8.56 150.71 -152.79
N THR A 802 9.43 149.92 -153.43
CA THR A 802 10.30 150.38 -154.52
C THR A 802 9.49 150.90 -155.71
N HIS A 803 8.39 150.23 -156.05
CA HIS A 803 7.59 150.51 -157.24
C HIS A 803 6.77 151.81 -157.14
N LYS A 804 6.27 152.15 -155.93
CA LYS A 804 5.54 153.41 -155.71
C LYS A 804 6.39 154.65 -156.01
N ASN A 805 7.67 154.64 -155.62
CA ASN A 805 8.56 155.80 -155.75
C ASN A 805 8.90 156.13 -157.21
N GLN A 806 8.99 155.13 -158.10
CA GLN A 806 9.24 155.35 -159.53
C GLN A 806 8.14 156.18 -160.21
N LEU A 807 6.89 156.02 -159.76
CA LEU A 807 5.71 156.51 -160.48
C LEU A 807 5.46 158.01 -160.24
N ALA A 808 5.97 158.57 -159.15
CA ALA A 808 5.88 160.01 -158.85
C ALA A 808 6.84 160.86 -159.70
N ILE A 809 8.08 160.39 -159.91
CA ILE A 809 9.13 161.10 -160.65
C ILE A 809 8.64 161.51 -162.04
N ARG A 810 7.93 160.60 -162.73
CA ARG A 810 7.36 160.81 -164.08
C ARG A 810 6.34 161.95 -164.21
N LYS A 811 5.87 162.55 -163.11
CA LYS A 811 4.90 163.66 -163.16
C LYS A 811 5.52 165.05 -162.95
N GLY A 812 6.83 165.14 -162.70
CA GLY A 812 7.51 166.42 -162.44
C GLY A 812 7.16 167.05 -161.08
N VAL A 813 6.55 166.28 -160.17
CA VAL A 813 6.09 166.76 -158.86
C VAL A 813 6.67 165.90 -157.75
N CYS A 814 7.18 166.52 -156.68
CA CYS A 814 7.76 165.80 -155.54
C CYS A 814 6.72 164.90 -154.83
N PRO A 815 6.99 163.58 -154.66
CA PRO A 815 6.06 162.66 -153.98
C PRO A 815 5.72 163.08 -152.54
N THR A 816 6.67 163.70 -151.83
CA THR A 816 6.56 164.00 -150.40
C THR A 816 5.90 165.35 -150.11
N CYS A 817 6.19 166.39 -150.91
CA CYS A 817 5.72 167.76 -150.64
C CYS A 817 4.94 168.44 -151.79
N ARG A 818 4.78 167.77 -152.94
CA ARG A 818 3.95 168.22 -154.09
C ARG A 818 4.34 169.54 -154.79
N GLN A 819 5.57 170.04 -154.64
CA GLN A 819 6.11 171.13 -155.48
C GLN A 819 6.74 170.61 -156.79
N SER A 820 6.94 171.50 -157.77
CA SER A 820 7.65 171.23 -159.04
C SER A 820 9.09 170.77 -158.77
N LEU A 821 9.60 169.87 -159.62
CA LEU A 821 10.98 169.37 -159.56
C LEU A 821 11.78 169.83 -160.77
N ASP A 822 12.44 170.97 -160.63
CA ASP A 822 13.20 171.61 -161.71
C ASP A 822 14.60 170.98 -161.92
N ASN A 823 14.99 169.96 -161.14
CA ASN A 823 16.20 169.15 -161.37
C ASN A 823 16.05 167.71 -160.78
N PRO A 824 16.22 166.59 -161.54
CA PRO A 824 15.76 165.27 -161.10
C PRO A 824 16.72 164.39 -160.28
N THR A 825 18.03 164.64 -160.33
CA THR A 825 19.08 163.64 -159.98
C THR A 825 18.96 162.98 -158.60
N ARG A 826 18.42 163.69 -157.61
CA ARG A 826 18.41 163.25 -156.20
C ARG A 826 17.43 162.11 -155.88
N VAL A 827 16.56 161.72 -156.80
CA VAL A 827 15.53 160.68 -156.56
C VAL A 827 15.96 159.30 -157.07
N GLU A 828 16.90 159.23 -158.01
CA GLU A 828 17.36 157.97 -158.61
C GLU A 828 18.28 157.18 -157.67
N GLU A 829 19.19 157.87 -156.97
CA GLU A 829 20.10 157.26 -155.97
C GLU A 829 19.34 156.47 -154.88
N HIS A 830 18.22 157.02 -154.40
CA HIS A 830 17.42 156.43 -153.34
C HIS A 830 16.73 155.12 -153.79
N LEU A 831 16.44 155.01 -155.09
CA LEU A 831 15.73 153.88 -155.68
C LEU A 831 16.65 152.66 -155.86
N GLU A 832 17.90 152.91 -156.24
CA GLU A 832 18.93 151.86 -156.36
C GLU A 832 19.33 151.29 -154.98
N GLN A 833 19.32 152.13 -153.94
CA GLN A 833 19.63 151.73 -152.57
C GLN A 833 18.58 150.77 -151.97
N MET A 834 17.34 150.77 -152.48
CA MET A 834 16.28 149.83 -152.06
C MET A 834 16.41 148.46 -152.73
N LYS A 835 16.72 148.39 -154.04
CA LYS A 835 16.88 147.12 -154.79
C LYS A 835 17.86 146.17 -154.09
N ARG A 836 19.06 146.67 -153.76
CA ARG A 836 20.13 145.90 -153.09
C ARG A 836 19.70 145.27 -151.74
N LYS A 837 18.70 145.84 -151.07
CA LYS A 837 18.16 145.31 -149.80
C LYS A 837 17.17 144.15 -150.00
N LYS A 838 16.57 144.02 -151.20
CA LYS A 838 15.68 142.91 -151.56
C LYS A 838 16.48 141.65 -151.86
N GLU A 839 17.46 141.73 -152.76
CA GLU A 839 18.28 140.61 -153.23
C GLU A 839 18.96 139.85 -152.06
N ALA A 840 19.39 140.60 -151.04
CA ALA A 840 20.00 140.06 -149.83
C ALA A 840 19.05 139.18 -148.98
N LEU A 841 17.73 139.43 -149.02
CA LEU A 841 16.73 138.63 -148.33
C LEU A 841 16.34 137.39 -149.13
N GLU A 842 16.21 137.51 -150.45
CA GLU A 842 15.92 136.39 -151.37
C GLU A 842 16.99 135.30 -151.26
N LYS A 843 18.27 135.69 -151.26
CA LYS A 843 19.40 134.76 -151.09
C LYS A 843 19.38 134.03 -149.74
N LYS A 844 18.79 134.61 -148.69
CA LYS A 844 18.66 133.95 -147.37
C LYS A 844 17.48 132.98 -147.32
N ALA A 845 16.38 133.25 -148.01
CA ALA A 845 15.24 132.33 -148.09
C ALA A 845 15.64 131.01 -148.77
N ALA A 846 16.38 131.08 -149.88
CA ALA A 846 16.81 129.91 -150.66
C ALA A 846 17.62 128.87 -149.84
N GLY A 847 18.49 129.32 -148.94
CA GLY A 847 19.31 128.41 -148.11
C GLY A 847 18.48 127.59 -147.11
N LEU A 848 17.51 128.22 -146.44
CA LEU A 848 16.65 127.55 -145.45
C LEU A 848 15.67 126.54 -146.08
N ALA A 849 15.35 126.69 -147.36
CA ALA A 849 14.54 125.71 -148.09
C ALA A 849 15.28 124.35 -148.27
N ALA A 850 16.61 124.37 -148.41
CA ALA A 850 17.41 123.17 -148.65
C ALA A 850 17.54 122.28 -147.39
N GLU A 851 17.85 122.87 -146.23
CA GLU A 851 17.94 122.14 -144.94
C GLU A 851 16.64 121.40 -144.59
N LEU A 852 15.49 121.94 -145.01
CA LEU A 852 14.17 121.37 -144.75
C LEU A 852 13.81 120.17 -145.62
N ALA A 853 14.49 119.96 -146.75
CA ALA A 853 14.31 118.77 -147.57
C ALA A 853 15.01 117.56 -146.93
N THR A 854 16.25 117.73 -146.45
CA THR A 854 17.03 116.67 -145.82
C THR A 854 16.41 116.17 -144.52
N LEU A 855 16.05 117.07 -143.59
CA LEU A 855 15.47 116.71 -142.29
C LEU A 855 14.16 115.91 -142.38
N LYS A 856 13.40 116.01 -143.48
CA LYS A 856 12.18 115.19 -143.68
C LYS A 856 12.50 113.74 -144.00
N SER A 857 13.55 113.50 -144.79
CA SER A 857 13.97 112.16 -145.20
C SER A 857 14.46 111.33 -144.00
N GLU A 858 15.19 111.96 -143.08
CA GLU A 858 15.74 111.30 -141.89
C GLU A 858 14.62 110.80 -140.96
N VAL A 859 13.61 111.63 -140.67
CA VAL A 859 12.47 111.27 -139.79
C VAL A 859 11.70 110.07 -140.33
N GLN A 860 11.36 110.05 -141.61
CA GLN A 860 10.62 108.95 -142.23
C GLN A 860 11.42 107.63 -142.13
N GLY A 861 12.74 107.69 -142.31
CA GLY A 861 13.64 106.56 -142.11
C GLY A 861 13.76 106.07 -140.65
N HIS A 862 13.19 106.77 -139.65
CA HIS A 862 13.05 106.26 -138.28
C HIS A 862 11.68 105.57 -138.05
N GLU A 863 10.62 106.05 -138.70
CA GLU A 863 9.26 105.48 -138.61
C GLU A 863 9.21 104.06 -139.18
N GLU A 864 9.84 103.85 -140.35
CA GLU A 864 9.97 102.53 -141.00
C GLU A 864 10.71 101.52 -140.11
N ARG A 865 11.75 101.95 -139.38
CA ARG A 865 12.49 101.10 -138.43
C ARG A 865 11.66 100.72 -137.21
N GLN A 866 10.79 101.60 -136.71
CA GLN A 866 9.89 101.25 -135.60
C GLN A 866 8.81 100.26 -136.04
N ALA A 867 8.25 100.42 -137.24
CA ALA A 867 7.26 99.49 -137.80
C ALA A 867 7.78 98.05 -137.89
N ALA A 868 9.05 97.88 -138.29
CA ALA A 868 9.70 96.56 -138.34
C ALA A 868 9.79 95.85 -136.97
N VAL A 869 9.98 96.61 -135.87
CA VAL A 869 10.01 96.04 -134.51
C VAL A 869 8.60 95.58 -134.07
N ILE A 870 7.56 96.35 -134.41
CA ILE A 870 6.17 96.00 -134.12
C ILE A 870 5.77 94.71 -134.85
N LEU A 871 6.18 94.55 -136.11
CA LEU A 871 5.90 93.34 -136.90
C LEU A 871 6.45 92.08 -136.23
N GLY A 872 7.70 92.12 -135.77
CA GLY A 872 8.33 91.02 -135.01
C GLY A 872 7.73 90.75 -133.62
N MET A 873 6.91 91.64 -133.09
CA MET A 873 6.10 91.41 -131.88
C MET A 873 4.78 90.69 -132.23
N MET A 874 4.12 91.11 -133.33
CA MET A 874 2.87 90.50 -133.79
C MET A 874 3.04 89.03 -134.20
N GLU A 875 4.16 88.67 -134.84
CA GLU A 875 4.53 87.27 -135.13
C GLU A 875 4.55 86.37 -133.88
N ARG A 876 4.85 86.94 -132.71
CA ARG A 876 4.93 86.25 -131.42
C ARG A 876 3.66 86.42 -130.57
N GLN A 877 2.61 87.01 -131.15
CA GLN A 877 1.35 87.38 -130.46
C GLN A 877 1.55 88.33 -129.26
N LEU A 878 2.65 89.08 -129.22
CA LEU A 878 2.99 90.01 -128.13
C LEU A 878 2.47 91.41 -128.42
N THR A 879 1.85 92.04 -127.42
CA THR A 879 1.40 93.44 -127.50
C THR A 879 2.43 94.39 -126.87
N PRO A 880 2.46 95.68 -127.25
CA PRO A 880 3.32 96.68 -126.59
C PRO A 880 3.09 96.82 -125.08
N GLY A 881 1.87 96.59 -124.60
CA GLY A 881 1.58 96.57 -123.16
C GLY A 881 2.24 95.39 -122.43
N TYR A 882 2.26 94.21 -123.05
CA TYR A 882 2.80 92.99 -122.45
C TYR A 882 4.34 93.03 -122.27
N LEU A 883 5.07 93.64 -123.21
CA LEU A 883 6.53 93.82 -123.05
C LEU A 883 6.88 94.80 -121.91
N ASN A 884 6.00 95.75 -121.59
CA ASN A 884 6.25 96.74 -120.53
C ASN A 884 6.05 96.16 -119.11
N THR A 885 5.22 95.13 -118.93
CA THR A 885 4.95 94.50 -117.61
C THR A 885 5.90 93.34 -117.28
N LEU A 886 6.68 92.86 -118.24
CA LEU A 886 7.63 91.74 -118.09
C LEU A 886 8.51 91.79 -116.82
N PRO A 887 9.08 92.96 -116.42
CA PRO A 887 9.95 93.05 -115.23
C PRO A 887 9.23 92.75 -113.91
N GLU A 888 7.93 93.03 -113.82
CA GLU A 888 7.17 92.78 -112.59
C GLU A 888 6.83 91.30 -112.44
N CYS A 889 6.43 90.63 -113.53
CA CYS A 889 6.23 89.18 -113.55
C CYS A 889 7.52 88.40 -113.21
N GLU A 890 8.70 88.87 -113.64
CA GLU A 890 9.98 88.24 -113.28
C GLU A 890 10.24 88.32 -111.76
N ARG A 891 9.90 89.44 -111.13
CA ARG A 891 10.03 89.65 -109.67
C ARG A 891 9.06 88.76 -108.87
N GLU A 892 7.80 88.72 -109.26
CA GLU A 892 6.78 87.93 -108.55
C GLU A 892 7.05 86.42 -108.63
N THR A 893 7.42 85.93 -109.81
CA THR A 893 7.70 84.50 -110.01
C THR A 893 8.91 84.04 -109.19
N ARG A 894 9.97 84.87 -109.05
CA ARG A 894 11.10 84.55 -108.15
C ARG A 894 10.69 84.50 -106.67
N ASN A 895 9.81 85.40 -106.22
CA ASN A 895 9.34 85.39 -104.84
C ASN A 895 8.53 84.11 -104.53
N MET A 896 7.64 83.68 -105.44
CA MET A 896 6.85 82.45 -105.27
C MET A 896 7.72 81.18 -105.26
N LEU A 897 8.81 81.16 -106.03
CA LEU A 897 9.81 80.09 -105.98
C LEU A 897 10.47 80.00 -104.59
N LEU A 898 10.89 81.12 -104.03
CA LEU A 898 11.61 81.18 -102.74
C LEU A 898 10.71 80.78 -101.55
N THR A 899 9.46 81.25 -101.53
CA THR A 899 8.47 80.90 -100.49
C THR A 899 8.00 79.46 -100.58
N THR A 900 8.07 78.83 -101.75
CA THR A 900 7.78 77.39 -101.94
C THR A 900 8.95 76.50 -101.48
N GLN A 901 10.19 76.94 -101.66
CA GLN A 901 11.39 76.18 -101.27
C GLN A 901 11.58 76.08 -99.74
N MET A 902 11.42 77.18 -99.00
CA MET A 902 11.74 77.24 -97.57
C MET A 902 10.97 76.21 -96.70
N PRO A 903 9.67 75.94 -96.93
CA PRO A 903 8.94 74.89 -96.20
C PRO A 903 9.39 73.45 -96.51
N MET A 904 9.92 73.16 -97.70
CA MET A 904 10.24 71.77 -98.08
C MET A 904 11.32 71.16 -97.19
N LYS A 905 12.40 71.89 -96.91
CA LYS A 905 13.48 71.43 -96.02
C LYS A 905 13.01 71.02 -94.62
N ARG A 906 11.95 71.68 -94.11
CA ARG A 906 11.34 71.33 -92.82
C ARG A 906 10.56 70.01 -92.91
N LEU A 907 9.81 69.81 -94.01
CA LEU A 907 9.07 68.57 -94.27
C LEU A 907 10.00 67.39 -94.58
N GLU A 908 11.13 67.61 -95.28
CA GLU A 908 12.18 66.60 -95.50
C GLU A 908 12.74 66.08 -94.17
N MET A 909 13.10 66.99 -93.26
CA MET A 909 13.57 66.66 -91.91
C MET A 909 12.51 65.92 -91.08
N GLN A 910 11.23 66.33 -91.18
CA GLN A 910 10.12 65.63 -90.52
C GLN A 910 9.89 64.23 -91.11
N ARG A 911 10.01 64.05 -92.43
CA ARG A 911 9.92 62.73 -93.09
C ARG A 911 11.04 61.81 -92.58
N ALA A 912 12.29 62.28 -92.58
CA ALA A 912 13.43 61.50 -92.09
C ALA A 912 13.28 61.11 -90.61
N THR A 913 12.67 61.97 -89.79
CA THR A 913 12.37 61.67 -88.38
C THR A 913 11.34 60.55 -88.24
N ALA A 914 10.21 60.66 -88.94
CA ALA A 914 9.17 59.61 -88.95
C ALA A 914 9.66 58.29 -89.58
N GLU A 915 10.55 58.35 -90.58
CA GLU A 915 11.21 57.18 -91.18
C GLU A 915 12.11 56.45 -90.17
N GLN A 916 12.86 57.17 -89.34
CA GLN A 916 13.68 56.58 -88.28
C GLN A 916 12.82 56.03 -87.14
N GLU A 917 11.72 56.69 -86.79
CA GLU A 917 10.76 56.20 -85.76
C GLU A 917 10.13 54.86 -86.19
N VAL A 918 9.58 54.78 -87.41
CA VAL A 918 9.07 53.52 -87.99
C VAL A 918 10.14 52.42 -88.01
N LYS A 919 11.40 52.77 -88.38
CA LYS A 919 12.52 51.83 -88.42
C LYS A 919 12.89 51.28 -87.03
N VAL A 920 12.84 52.11 -85.99
CA VAL A 920 13.07 51.69 -84.60
C VAL A 920 11.93 50.80 -84.10
N LEU A 921 10.66 51.17 -84.37
CA LEU A 921 9.48 50.39 -83.97
C LEU A 921 9.41 49.00 -84.65
N LEU A 922 9.91 48.89 -85.89
CA LEU A 922 10.02 47.61 -86.60
C LEU A 922 11.14 46.69 -86.07
N ALA A 923 12.18 47.25 -85.45
CA ALA A 923 13.29 46.50 -84.84
C ALA A 923 13.91 45.39 -85.73
N GLY A 924 13.99 45.64 -87.05
CA GLY A 924 14.54 44.71 -88.04
C GLY A 924 13.55 43.70 -88.65
N LYS A 925 12.28 43.71 -88.24
CA LYS A 925 11.20 42.91 -88.84
C LYS A 925 10.53 43.65 -89.99
N THR A 926 9.88 42.91 -90.87
CA THR A 926 9.01 43.46 -91.92
C THR A 926 7.66 43.91 -91.35
N MET A 927 6.96 44.79 -92.09
CA MET A 927 5.58 45.17 -91.77
C MET A 927 4.68 43.93 -91.68
N ASP A 928 4.82 43.00 -92.61
CA ASP A 928 4.06 41.75 -92.66
C ASP A 928 4.28 40.85 -91.44
N GLU A 929 5.47 40.86 -90.83
CA GLU A 929 5.76 40.08 -89.62
C GLU A 929 5.22 40.74 -88.36
N VAL A 930 5.35 42.08 -88.23
CA VAL A 930 4.74 42.80 -87.10
C VAL A 930 3.22 42.78 -87.21
N ALA A 931 2.68 42.92 -88.43
CA ALA A 931 1.27 42.72 -88.73
C ALA A 931 0.85 41.28 -88.41
N ARG A 932 1.54 40.22 -88.87
CA ARG A 932 1.16 38.83 -88.51
C ARG A 932 1.26 38.53 -87.01
N LEU A 933 2.20 39.15 -86.29
CA LEU A 933 2.28 39.03 -84.83
C LEU A 933 1.11 39.76 -84.13
N ALA A 934 0.64 40.88 -84.67
CA ALA A 934 -0.56 41.59 -84.21
C ALA A 934 -1.87 40.95 -84.71
N HIS A 935 -1.91 40.29 -85.87
CA HIS A 935 -3.11 39.66 -86.45
C HIS A 935 -3.41 38.29 -85.84
N ARG A 936 -2.42 37.63 -85.20
CA ARG A 936 -2.72 36.62 -84.16
C ARG A 936 -3.56 37.17 -82.99
N SER A 937 -3.71 38.50 -82.88
CA SER A 937 -4.60 39.22 -81.96
C SER A 937 -5.69 40.04 -82.69
N ALA A 938 -5.92 39.85 -83.99
CA ALA A 938 -6.92 40.64 -84.74
C ALA A 938 -7.74 39.90 -85.81
N ASP A 939 -7.34 38.68 -86.25
CA ASP A 939 -8.27 37.72 -86.90
C ASP A 939 -9.13 36.96 -85.87
N GLN A 940 -9.07 37.37 -84.60
CA GLN A 940 -9.99 37.00 -83.54
C GLN A 940 -10.65 38.27 -83.03
N ASP A 941 -11.98 38.36 -83.22
CA ASP A 941 -12.78 39.57 -83.02
C ASP A 941 -12.53 40.34 -81.70
N VAL A 942 -13.06 41.57 -81.65
CA VAL A 942 -13.48 42.21 -80.39
C VAL A 942 -14.33 41.26 -79.53
N SER A 943 -15.18 40.42 -80.15
CA SER A 943 -15.93 39.34 -79.48
C SER A 943 -15.02 38.33 -78.77
N THR A 944 -13.83 38.05 -79.31
CA THR A 944 -12.87 37.10 -78.72
C THR A 944 -12.08 37.74 -77.59
N LEU A 945 -11.71 39.02 -77.71
CA LEU A 945 -11.09 39.78 -76.61
C LEU A 945 -12.08 39.97 -75.46
N GLN A 946 -13.35 40.27 -75.75
CA GLN A 946 -14.45 40.26 -74.79
C GLN A 946 -14.69 38.87 -74.20
N ARG A 947 -14.56 37.79 -74.99
CA ARG A 947 -14.65 36.41 -74.50
C ARG A 947 -13.51 36.08 -73.54
N VAL A 948 -12.27 36.43 -73.86
CA VAL A 948 -11.10 36.22 -72.96
C VAL A 948 -11.29 37.01 -71.66
N MET A 949 -11.66 38.29 -71.74
CA MET A 949 -11.93 39.12 -70.56
C MET A 949 -13.08 38.59 -69.71
N SER A 950 -14.20 38.17 -70.31
CA SER A 950 -15.33 37.59 -69.57
C SER A 950 -15.07 36.18 -69.04
N THR A 951 -14.24 35.37 -69.71
CA THR A 951 -13.75 34.11 -69.11
C THR A 951 -12.76 34.35 -67.98
N HIS A 952 -11.92 35.38 -68.06
CA HIS A 952 -11.03 35.76 -66.96
C HIS A 952 -11.81 36.32 -65.76
N GLU A 953 -12.82 37.18 -65.98
CA GLU A 953 -13.76 37.56 -64.92
C GLU A 953 -14.52 36.36 -64.34
N GLY A 954 -14.97 35.43 -65.19
CA GLY A 954 -15.65 34.21 -64.75
C GLY A 954 -14.74 33.32 -63.90
N LEU A 955 -13.47 33.23 -64.26
CA LEU A 955 -12.44 32.48 -63.55
C LEU A 955 -12.05 33.16 -62.23
N LEU A 956 -11.94 34.49 -62.20
CA LEU A 956 -11.78 35.28 -60.96
C LEU A 956 -12.98 35.11 -60.02
N LYS A 957 -14.21 35.23 -60.54
CA LYS A 957 -15.44 34.96 -59.78
C LYS A 957 -15.45 33.53 -59.24
N ARG A 958 -15.01 32.54 -60.03
CA ARG A 958 -14.91 31.14 -59.59
C ARG A 958 -13.84 30.93 -58.52
N ILE A 959 -12.66 31.55 -58.63
CA ILE A 959 -11.64 31.53 -57.57
C ILE A 959 -12.16 32.20 -56.29
N GLN A 960 -12.94 33.28 -56.41
CA GLN A 960 -13.57 33.95 -55.27
C GLN A 960 -14.65 33.08 -54.60
N GLU A 961 -15.50 32.39 -55.38
CA GLU A 961 -16.41 31.35 -54.87
C GLU A 961 -15.65 30.26 -54.12
N LEU A 962 -14.65 29.64 -54.76
CA LEU A 962 -13.91 28.51 -54.22
C LEU A 962 -13.10 28.87 -52.97
N SER A 963 -12.48 30.06 -52.93
CA SER A 963 -11.76 30.56 -51.75
C SER A 963 -12.70 30.91 -50.59
N SER A 964 -13.89 31.46 -50.86
CA SER A 964 -14.92 31.65 -49.82
C SER A 964 -15.40 30.31 -49.25
N ARG A 965 -15.61 29.31 -50.13
CA ARG A 965 -16.02 27.95 -49.76
C ARG A 965 -14.92 27.20 -49.00
N LYS A 966 -13.65 27.41 -49.36
CA LYS A 966 -12.46 26.92 -48.62
C LYS A 966 -12.43 27.53 -47.24
N THR A 967 -12.59 28.85 -47.12
CA THR A 967 -12.59 29.56 -45.84
C THR A 967 -13.71 29.05 -44.91
N ALA A 968 -14.92 28.81 -45.46
CA ALA A 968 -16.04 28.22 -44.72
C ALA A 968 -15.75 26.78 -44.27
N LEU A 969 -15.20 25.91 -45.13
CA LEU A 969 -14.83 24.54 -44.76
C LEU A 969 -13.71 24.51 -43.71
N THR A 970 -12.65 25.31 -43.87
CA THR A 970 -11.56 25.42 -42.89
C THR A 970 -12.08 25.87 -41.52
N SER A 971 -12.98 26.84 -41.48
CA SER A 971 -13.62 27.32 -40.24
C SER A 971 -14.46 26.21 -39.58
N SER A 972 -15.24 25.46 -40.39
CA SER A 972 -16.04 24.33 -39.92
C SER A 972 -15.16 23.18 -39.38
N LEU A 973 -14.09 22.83 -40.10
CA LEU A 973 -13.13 21.80 -39.70
C LEU A 973 -12.39 22.17 -38.41
N THR A 974 -12.00 23.44 -38.25
CA THR A 974 -11.37 23.95 -37.02
C THR A 974 -12.33 23.83 -35.84
N ARG A 975 -13.61 24.20 -36.02
CA ARG A 975 -14.64 24.07 -34.98
C ARG A 975 -14.87 22.60 -34.61
N LEU A 976 -15.11 21.72 -35.59
CA LEU A 976 -15.31 20.29 -35.39
C LEU A 976 -14.11 19.62 -34.70
N THR A 977 -12.89 19.97 -35.08
CA THR A 977 -11.67 19.45 -34.44
C THR A 977 -11.57 19.88 -32.97
N THR A 978 -11.97 21.12 -32.65
CA THR A 978 -12.04 21.61 -31.27
C THR A 978 -13.13 20.92 -30.46
N GLU A 979 -14.33 20.76 -31.05
CA GLU A 979 -15.47 20.07 -30.43
C GLU A 979 -15.16 18.59 -30.13
N VAL A 980 -14.53 17.87 -31.08
CA VAL A 980 -14.07 16.49 -30.89
C VAL A 980 -13.02 16.42 -29.78
N LYS A 981 -11.95 17.25 -29.86
CA LYS A 981 -10.87 17.25 -28.87
C LYS A 981 -11.39 17.49 -27.45
N TYR A 982 -12.35 18.40 -27.28
CA TYR A 982 -13.01 18.64 -26.00
C TYR A 982 -13.80 17.40 -25.53
N ALA A 983 -14.64 16.83 -26.39
CA ALA A 983 -15.48 15.69 -26.04
C ALA A 983 -14.67 14.42 -25.71
N THR A 984 -13.61 14.11 -26.47
CA THR A 984 -12.70 13.00 -26.19
C THR A 984 -11.93 13.20 -24.88
N SER A 985 -11.50 14.44 -24.57
CA SER A 985 -10.86 14.75 -23.29
C SER A 985 -11.84 14.65 -22.12
N HIS A 986 -13.10 15.03 -22.32
CA HIS A 986 -14.15 14.94 -21.31
C HIS A 986 -14.47 13.46 -21.01
N LEU A 987 -14.66 12.62 -22.04
CA LEU A 987 -14.81 11.17 -21.90
C LEU A 987 -13.69 10.54 -21.08
N LYS A 988 -12.43 10.83 -21.40
CA LYS A 988 -11.28 10.27 -20.67
C LYS A 988 -11.29 10.65 -19.17
N ASN A 989 -11.71 11.86 -18.84
CA ASN A 989 -11.87 12.28 -17.44
C ASN A 989 -13.02 11.52 -16.76
N MET A 990 -14.17 11.35 -17.43
CA MET A 990 -15.31 10.59 -16.92
C MET A 990 -15.00 9.09 -16.74
N GLU A 991 -14.26 8.48 -17.67
CA GLU A 991 -13.79 7.09 -17.54
C GLU A 991 -12.84 6.93 -16.34
N SER A 992 -12.00 7.93 -16.08
CA SER A 992 -11.12 7.96 -14.91
C SER A 992 -11.92 8.07 -13.60
N GLN A 993 -12.94 8.94 -13.55
CA GLN A 993 -13.85 9.05 -12.40
C GLN A 993 -14.67 7.77 -12.17
N LEU A 994 -15.20 7.16 -13.25
CA LEU A 994 -15.92 5.89 -13.16
C LEU A 994 -15.02 4.74 -12.68
N ALA A 995 -13.74 4.72 -13.05
CA ALA A 995 -12.78 3.75 -12.53
C ALA A 995 -12.53 3.93 -11.03
N ILE A 996 -12.44 5.18 -10.54
CA ILE A 996 -12.32 5.49 -9.11
C ILE A 996 -13.58 5.01 -8.36
N TYR A 997 -14.78 5.43 -8.76
CA TYR A 997 -16.02 5.04 -8.09
C TYR A 997 -16.29 3.52 -8.16
N CYS A 998 -15.91 2.83 -9.24
CA CYS A 998 -15.96 1.36 -9.30
C CYS A 998 -15.06 0.70 -8.25
N ASN A 999 -13.84 1.21 -8.06
CA ASN A 999 -12.90 0.68 -7.07
C ASN A 999 -13.36 0.98 -5.64
N GLU A 1000 -13.83 2.20 -5.38
CA GLU A 1000 -14.43 2.58 -4.09
C GLU A 1000 -15.62 1.68 -3.75
N LEU A 1001 -16.59 1.53 -4.66
CA LEU A 1001 -17.76 0.66 -4.46
C LEU A 1001 -17.36 -0.80 -4.23
N SER A 1002 -16.37 -1.33 -4.95
CA SER A 1002 -15.87 -2.69 -4.75
C SER A 1002 -15.17 -2.86 -3.39
N SER A 1003 -14.45 -1.84 -2.92
CA SER A 1003 -13.81 -1.87 -1.59
C SER A 1003 -14.85 -1.77 -0.47
N GLY A 1004 -15.87 -0.93 -0.63
CA GLY A 1004 -17.01 -0.80 0.30
C GLY A 1004 -17.82 -2.09 0.39
N ALA A 1005 -18.09 -2.76 -0.73
CA ALA A 1005 -18.80 -4.05 -0.75
C ALA A 1005 -18.04 -5.16 -0.01
N ASN A 1006 -16.71 -5.22 -0.17
CA ASN A 1006 -15.87 -6.14 0.60
C ASN A 1006 -15.94 -5.82 2.10
N ARG A 1007 -15.77 -4.54 2.48
CA ARG A 1007 -15.81 -4.10 3.89
C ARG A 1007 -17.18 -4.34 4.55
N ILE A 1008 -18.28 -4.10 3.83
CA ILE A 1008 -19.63 -4.45 4.27
C ILE A 1008 -19.75 -5.96 4.52
N THR A 1009 -19.16 -6.79 3.66
CA THR A 1009 -19.17 -8.25 3.81
C THR A 1009 -18.36 -8.73 5.03
N GLU A 1010 -17.26 -8.06 5.37
CA GLU A 1010 -16.51 -8.31 6.62
C GLU A 1010 -17.38 -7.98 7.85
N ILE A 1011 -18.02 -6.81 7.84
CA ILE A 1011 -18.84 -6.30 8.94
C ILE A 1011 -20.09 -7.15 9.16
N GLU A 1012 -20.73 -7.65 8.10
CA GLU A 1012 -21.85 -8.59 8.24
C GLU A 1012 -21.45 -9.93 8.88
N ARG A 1013 -20.20 -10.37 8.76
CA ARG A 1013 -19.68 -11.53 9.51
C ARG A 1013 -19.48 -11.17 10.98
N ALA A 1014 -18.81 -10.04 11.25
CA ALA A 1014 -18.62 -9.55 12.62
C ALA A 1014 -19.95 -9.40 13.38
N LEU A 1015 -21.01 -8.90 12.74
CA LEU A 1015 -22.33 -8.80 13.36
C LEU A 1015 -22.98 -10.15 13.65
N ARG A 1016 -22.86 -11.14 12.76
CA ARG A 1016 -23.34 -12.52 13.03
C ARG A 1016 -22.60 -13.15 14.22
N ILE A 1017 -21.31 -12.83 14.38
CA ILE A 1017 -20.51 -13.29 15.52
C ILE A 1017 -21.00 -12.66 16.82
N LEU A 1018 -21.19 -11.34 16.84
CA LEU A 1018 -21.62 -10.61 18.03
C LEU A 1018 -23.08 -10.94 18.43
N VAL A 1019 -23.98 -11.19 17.47
CA VAL A 1019 -25.36 -11.62 17.73
C VAL A 1019 -25.40 -13.01 18.40
N PHE A 1020 -24.60 -13.96 17.93
CA PHE A 1020 -24.48 -15.28 18.59
C PHE A 1020 -23.98 -15.16 20.02
N TRP A 1021 -22.93 -14.36 20.26
CA TRP A 1021 -22.36 -14.20 21.60
C TRP A 1021 -23.35 -13.57 22.59
N GLU A 1022 -24.20 -12.65 22.14
CA GLU A 1022 -25.30 -12.12 22.97
C GLU A 1022 -26.33 -13.19 23.37
N VAL A 1023 -26.59 -14.19 22.51
CA VAL A 1023 -27.46 -15.33 22.83
C VAL A 1023 -26.76 -16.32 23.76
N ALA A 1024 -25.48 -16.61 23.52
CA ALA A 1024 -24.69 -17.59 24.28
C ALA A 1024 -24.54 -17.21 25.76
N PHE A 1025 -24.16 -15.96 26.07
CA PHE A 1025 -23.94 -15.49 27.46
C PHE A 1025 -25.23 -15.13 28.22
N ASN A 1026 -26.42 -15.26 27.61
CA ASN A 1026 -27.67 -14.78 28.20
C ASN A 1026 -28.10 -15.59 29.44
N LYS A 1027 -28.60 -14.90 30.49
CA LYS A 1027 -29.14 -15.57 31.69
C LYS A 1027 -30.53 -16.19 31.48
N LYS A 1028 -31.30 -15.73 30.50
CA LYS A 1028 -32.62 -16.30 30.17
C LYS A 1028 -32.50 -17.25 28.98
N GLN A 1029 -33.22 -18.36 29.02
CA GLN A 1029 -33.68 -18.98 27.78
C GLN A 1029 -34.49 -17.92 27.02
N ALA A 1030 -34.05 -17.59 25.80
CA ALA A 1030 -34.92 -16.95 24.83
C ALA A 1030 -36.07 -17.93 24.48
N THR A 1031 -37.10 -17.47 23.79
CA THR A 1031 -38.27 -18.29 23.41
C THR A 1031 -37.96 -19.42 22.40
N THR A 1032 -36.69 -19.61 22.04
CA THR A 1032 -36.14 -20.71 21.26
C THR A 1032 -35.86 -21.93 22.14
N SER A 1033 -36.24 -23.13 21.69
CA SER A 1033 -36.08 -24.42 22.40
C SER A 1033 -34.64 -24.94 22.52
N ALA A 1034 -33.62 -24.17 22.09
CA ALA A 1034 -32.22 -24.56 22.16
C ALA A 1034 -31.58 -24.15 23.51
N PRO A 1035 -30.72 -25.00 24.12
CA PRO A 1035 -29.93 -24.62 25.29
C PRO A 1035 -28.87 -23.57 24.90
N ASN A 1036 -28.45 -22.75 25.86
CA ASN A 1036 -27.27 -21.88 25.70
C ASN A 1036 -26.08 -22.40 26.53
N ILE A 1037 -24.88 -21.88 26.26
CA ILE A 1037 -23.64 -22.42 26.84
C ILE A 1037 -23.57 -22.30 28.37
N ARG A 1038 -24.21 -21.27 28.96
CA ARG A 1038 -24.41 -21.17 30.42
C ARG A 1038 -25.20 -22.38 30.95
N HIS A 1039 -26.32 -22.71 30.30
CA HIS A 1039 -27.14 -23.86 30.67
C HIS A 1039 -26.45 -25.21 30.45
N TYR A 1040 -25.65 -25.34 29.38
CA TYR A 1040 -24.88 -26.56 29.07
C TYR A 1040 -23.88 -26.90 30.19
N LEU A 1041 -23.05 -25.93 30.59
CA LEU A 1041 -22.02 -26.14 31.63
C LEU A 1041 -22.61 -26.49 33.00
N ILE A 1042 -23.72 -25.83 33.38
CA ILE A 1042 -24.45 -26.14 34.62
C ILE A 1042 -25.03 -27.56 34.56
N SER A 1043 -25.66 -27.94 33.44
CA SER A 1043 -26.29 -29.25 33.30
C SER A 1043 -25.28 -30.40 33.37
N ASN A 1044 -24.08 -30.23 32.78
CA ASN A 1044 -23.02 -31.24 32.88
C ASN A 1044 -22.49 -31.37 34.32
N SER A 1045 -22.29 -30.25 35.01
CA SER A 1045 -21.79 -30.22 36.39
C SER A 1045 -22.78 -30.86 37.38
N ILE A 1046 -24.09 -30.82 37.10
CA ILE A 1046 -25.13 -31.49 37.90
C ILE A 1046 -25.03 -33.02 37.77
N ASN A 1047 -24.70 -33.54 36.58
CA ASN A 1047 -24.51 -34.98 36.38
C ASN A 1047 -23.29 -35.50 37.17
N GLU A 1048 -22.15 -34.80 37.07
CA GLU A 1048 -20.92 -35.08 37.81
C GLU A 1048 -21.17 -35.08 39.34
N LEU A 1049 -21.84 -34.04 39.85
CA LEU A 1049 -22.26 -33.95 41.25
C LEU A 1049 -23.15 -35.13 41.68
N ASN A 1050 -24.12 -35.55 40.85
CA ASN A 1050 -24.99 -36.68 41.16
C ASN A 1050 -24.24 -38.02 41.25
N THR A 1051 -23.23 -38.25 40.39
CA THR A 1051 -22.39 -39.45 40.45
C THR A 1051 -21.59 -39.50 41.74
N LEU A 1052 -20.93 -38.39 42.12
CA LEU A 1052 -20.18 -38.29 43.38
C LEU A 1052 -21.08 -38.49 44.62
N ILE A 1053 -22.30 -37.91 44.59
CA ILE A 1053 -23.30 -38.12 45.65
C ILE A 1053 -23.65 -39.60 45.78
N GLN A 1054 -23.87 -40.32 44.67
CA GLN A 1054 -24.17 -41.75 44.71
C GLN A 1054 -23.02 -42.55 45.34
N SER A 1055 -21.79 -42.35 44.88
CA SER A 1055 -20.61 -43.07 45.42
C SER A 1055 -20.41 -42.84 46.93
N ASN A 1056 -20.58 -41.61 47.40
CA ASN A 1056 -20.48 -41.30 48.84
C ASN A 1056 -21.66 -41.89 49.64
N MET A 1057 -22.87 -41.94 49.05
CA MET A 1057 -24.04 -42.57 49.67
C MET A 1057 -23.92 -44.10 49.79
N GLU A 1058 -23.23 -44.77 48.86
CA GLU A 1058 -23.03 -46.23 48.91
C GLU A 1058 -22.20 -46.65 50.13
N ILE A 1059 -21.15 -45.88 50.48
CA ILE A 1059 -20.33 -46.07 51.69
C ILE A 1059 -21.17 -45.77 52.97
N LEU A 1060 -21.96 -44.68 52.97
CA LEU A 1060 -22.80 -44.31 54.12
C LEU A 1060 -24.05 -45.20 54.33
N THR A 1061 -24.21 -46.27 53.54
CA THR A 1061 -25.36 -47.19 53.61
C THR A 1061 -25.00 -48.67 53.61
N ASN A 1062 -23.79 -49.07 53.19
CA ASN A 1062 -23.31 -50.46 53.21
C ASN A 1062 -21.93 -50.53 53.91
N PRO A 1063 -21.82 -51.09 55.13
CA PRO A 1063 -20.55 -51.14 55.87
C PRO A 1063 -19.60 -52.23 55.34
N THR A 1064 -18.32 -51.91 55.16
CA THR A 1064 -17.30 -52.86 54.63
C THR A 1064 -16.56 -53.59 55.76
N THR A 1065 -17.28 -54.17 56.72
CA THR A 1065 -16.66 -54.80 57.91
C THR A 1065 -15.82 -56.03 57.57
N ILE A 1066 -14.49 -55.84 57.53
CA ILE A 1066 -13.51 -56.91 57.71
C ILE A 1066 -13.74 -57.53 59.10
N GLY A 1067 -14.14 -58.81 59.12
CA GLY A 1067 -14.00 -59.65 60.31
C GLY A 1067 -15.08 -59.56 61.39
N SER A 1068 -16.36 -59.75 61.05
CA SER A 1068 -17.30 -60.38 61.99
C SER A 1068 -18.37 -61.21 61.27
N GLY A 1069 -18.62 -62.42 61.76
CA GLY A 1069 -19.61 -63.35 61.20
C GLY A 1069 -21.00 -63.19 61.84
N ASN A 1070 -22.04 -63.52 61.07
CA ASN A 1070 -23.44 -63.64 61.52
C ASN A 1070 -24.09 -62.37 62.09
N GLY A 1071 -24.34 -61.38 61.23
CA GLY A 1071 -25.33 -60.32 61.47
C GLY A 1071 -26.04 -59.94 60.17
N SER A 1072 -27.38 -60.01 60.14
CA SER A 1072 -28.17 -59.66 58.95
C SER A 1072 -28.47 -58.16 58.90
N SER A 1073 -27.47 -57.35 58.56
CA SER A 1073 -27.66 -55.92 58.27
C SER A 1073 -28.56 -55.73 57.04
N LYS A 1074 -29.67 -55.00 57.21
CA LYS A 1074 -30.51 -54.58 56.08
C LYS A 1074 -29.83 -53.41 55.39
N ALA A 1075 -29.53 -53.53 54.09
CA ALA A 1075 -29.07 -52.41 53.29
C ALA A 1075 -30.14 -51.31 53.23
N TYR A 1076 -29.80 -50.10 53.69
CA TYR A 1076 -30.72 -48.96 53.78
C TYR A 1076 -30.52 -48.00 52.60
N SER A 1077 -31.27 -48.19 51.51
CA SER A 1077 -31.22 -47.25 50.38
C SER A 1077 -31.77 -45.86 50.77
N LEU A 1078 -30.92 -44.82 50.66
CA LEU A 1078 -31.23 -43.42 50.97
C LEU A 1078 -31.03 -42.51 49.74
N PRO A 1079 -31.65 -42.80 48.57
CA PRO A 1079 -31.33 -42.16 47.29
C PRO A 1079 -31.52 -40.64 47.34
N ILE A 1080 -30.55 -39.88 46.85
CA ILE A 1080 -30.62 -38.43 46.74
C ILE A 1080 -29.86 -37.97 45.50
N SER A 1081 -30.48 -37.09 44.71
CA SER A 1081 -29.89 -36.48 43.52
C SER A 1081 -30.56 -35.13 43.22
N PHE A 1082 -30.00 -34.38 42.28
CA PHE A 1082 -30.55 -33.12 41.78
C PHE A 1082 -30.98 -33.25 40.32
N THR A 1083 -32.13 -32.68 39.98
CA THR A 1083 -32.57 -32.50 38.59
C THR A 1083 -31.81 -31.35 37.91
N PRO A 1084 -31.84 -31.22 36.57
CA PRO A 1084 -31.14 -30.15 35.84
C PRO A 1084 -31.56 -28.71 36.21
N ASP A 1085 -32.69 -28.54 36.88
CA ASP A 1085 -33.12 -27.26 37.44
C ASP A 1085 -32.55 -26.95 38.85
N LEU A 1086 -31.98 -27.95 39.54
CA LEU A 1086 -31.52 -28.01 40.95
C LEU A 1086 -32.59 -28.28 42.03
N SER A 1087 -33.67 -28.97 41.66
CA SER A 1087 -34.63 -29.53 42.62
C SER A 1087 -34.19 -30.92 43.12
N ILE A 1088 -34.51 -31.25 44.38
CA ILE A 1088 -34.12 -32.53 45.01
C ILE A 1088 -35.01 -33.66 44.50
N TYR A 1089 -34.39 -34.76 44.07
CA TYR A 1089 -35.05 -36.00 43.65
C TYR A 1089 -34.63 -37.19 44.54
N PRO A 1090 -35.54 -38.12 44.88
CA PRO A 1090 -36.99 -38.05 44.66
C PRO A 1090 -37.67 -37.13 45.70
N PRO A 1091 -38.49 -36.14 45.28
CA PRO A 1091 -38.89 -35.00 46.12
C PRO A 1091 -39.76 -35.37 47.34
N SER A 1092 -40.53 -36.46 47.25
CA SER A 1092 -41.39 -36.94 48.33
C SER A 1092 -40.63 -37.57 49.51
N SER A 1093 -39.32 -37.76 49.38
CA SER A 1093 -38.52 -38.61 50.28
C SER A 1093 -37.65 -37.86 51.29
N PHE A 1094 -37.18 -36.64 51.00
CA PHE A 1094 -36.19 -35.98 51.86
C PHE A 1094 -36.79 -35.48 53.18
N GLY A 1095 -37.90 -34.73 53.11
CA GLY A 1095 -38.58 -34.19 54.29
C GLY A 1095 -39.14 -35.24 55.27
N LYS A 1096 -39.24 -36.51 54.86
CA LYS A 1096 -39.74 -37.63 55.69
C LYS A 1096 -38.63 -38.43 56.38
N ARG A 1097 -37.35 -38.15 56.11
CA ARG A 1097 -36.20 -38.83 56.74
C ARG A 1097 -35.99 -38.36 58.18
N SER A 1098 -35.45 -39.24 59.03
CA SER A 1098 -35.02 -38.92 60.40
C SER A 1098 -33.83 -37.95 60.43
N SER A 1099 -33.50 -37.39 61.59
CA SER A 1099 -32.34 -36.50 61.78
C SER A 1099 -31.03 -37.13 61.29
N GLY A 1100 -30.69 -38.32 61.79
CA GLY A 1100 -29.50 -39.06 61.36
C GLY A 1100 -29.50 -39.39 59.87
N GLN A 1101 -30.63 -39.84 59.31
CA GLN A 1101 -30.76 -40.07 57.87
C GLN A 1101 -30.56 -38.78 57.06
N ARG A 1102 -31.07 -37.63 57.52
CA ARG A 1102 -30.83 -36.33 56.86
C ARG A 1102 -29.35 -35.94 56.93
N LYS A 1103 -28.70 -36.09 58.09
CA LYS A 1103 -27.28 -35.79 58.29
C LYS A 1103 -26.40 -36.67 57.39
N ARG A 1104 -26.70 -37.97 57.21
CA ARG A 1104 -26.01 -38.85 56.24
C ARG A 1104 -26.14 -38.36 54.78
N ASN A 1105 -27.33 -37.93 54.32
CA ASN A 1105 -27.44 -37.35 52.96
C ASN A 1105 -26.68 -36.02 52.84
N ASN A 1106 -26.73 -35.19 53.88
CA ASN A 1106 -26.01 -33.92 53.91
C ASN A 1106 -24.50 -34.17 53.82
N LEU A 1107 -24.00 -35.18 54.54
CA LEU A 1107 -22.61 -35.63 54.52
C LEU A 1107 -22.18 -36.09 53.12
N ALA A 1108 -22.96 -36.93 52.43
CA ALA A 1108 -22.63 -37.35 51.06
C ALA A 1108 -22.62 -36.18 50.06
N VAL A 1109 -23.58 -35.26 50.15
CA VAL A 1109 -23.66 -34.06 49.29
C VAL A 1109 -22.52 -33.08 49.59
N LEU A 1110 -22.16 -32.92 50.86
CA LEU A 1110 -21.04 -32.11 51.32
C LEU A 1110 -19.69 -32.69 50.86
N PHE A 1111 -19.48 -34.01 50.97
CA PHE A 1111 -18.28 -34.66 50.44
C PHE A 1111 -18.23 -34.66 48.90
N ALA A 1112 -19.38 -34.77 48.22
CA ALA A 1112 -19.46 -34.67 46.76
C ALA A 1112 -19.13 -33.26 46.27
N LEU A 1113 -19.67 -32.22 46.92
CA LEU A 1113 -19.29 -30.83 46.66
C LEU A 1113 -17.81 -30.60 47.00
N PHE A 1114 -17.28 -31.15 48.09
CA PHE A 1114 -15.86 -31.07 48.42
C PHE A 1114 -14.98 -31.70 47.33
N GLN A 1115 -15.27 -32.91 46.87
CA GLN A 1115 -14.56 -33.57 45.76
C GLN A 1115 -14.59 -32.67 44.52
N LEU A 1116 -15.77 -32.18 44.15
CA LEU A 1116 -16.00 -31.27 43.02
C LEU A 1116 -15.21 -29.96 43.14
N ILE A 1117 -15.10 -29.36 44.34
CA ILE A 1117 -14.38 -28.10 44.56
C ILE A 1117 -12.86 -28.34 44.72
N ARG A 1118 -12.43 -29.47 45.28
CA ARG A 1118 -11.02 -29.90 45.33
C ARG A 1118 -10.50 -30.22 43.93
N GLN A 1119 -11.35 -30.70 43.02
CA GLN A 1119 -11.07 -30.76 41.58
C GLN A 1119 -11.03 -29.38 40.90
N LYS A 1120 -11.46 -28.29 41.56
CA LYS A 1120 -11.60 -26.95 40.94
C LYS A 1120 -10.66 -25.90 41.56
N SER A 1121 -10.16 -26.10 42.78
CA SER A 1121 -9.24 -25.20 43.49
C SER A 1121 -7.76 -25.33 43.06
N ARG A 1122 -7.02 -24.21 43.14
CA ARG A 1122 -5.56 -24.14 42.92
C ARG A 1122 -4.74 -24.27 44.21
N PHE A 1123 -5.40 -24.21 45.36
CA PHE A 1123 -4.82 -24.48 46.68
C PHE A 1123 -4.97 -25.97 46.99
N ARG A 1124 -3.85 -26.69 47.13
CA ARG A 1124 -3.82 -28.13 47.43
C ARG A 1124 -3.53 -28.34 48.91
N ALA A 1125 -4.58 -28.33 49.74
CA ALA A 1125 -4.49 -28.75 51.13
C ALA A 1125 -4.31 -30.28 51.22
N ASP A 1126 -3.28 -30.75 51.92
CA ASP A 1126 -3.22 -32.15 52.40
C ASP A 1126 -3.89 -32.33 53.77
N PHE A 1127 -4.57 -31.29 54.26
CA PHE A 1127 -5.37 -31.33 55.46
C PHE A 1127 -6.85 -31.02 55.20
N ILE A 1128 -7.73 -31.52 56.08
CA ILE A 1128 -9.17 -31.24 56.14
C ILE A 1128 -9.54 -30.96 57.61
N MET A 1129 -10.51 -30.09 57.84
CA MET A 1129 -11.04 -29.77 59.18
C MET A 1129 -12.55 -30.02 59.25
N LEU A 1130 -12.98 -30.84 60.22
CA LEU A 1130 -14.36 -31.20 60.48
C LEU A 1130 -14.76 -30.73 61.88
N ASP A 1131 -15.71 -29.80 61.98
CA ASP A 1131 -16.18 -29.16 63.21
C ASP A 1131 -17.61 -29.65 63.53
N GLU A 1132 -17.75 -30.48 64.57
CA GLU A 1132 -19.03 -31.05 65.07
C GLU A 1132 -19.82 -31.90 64.03
N VAL A 1133 -19.18 -32.32 62.93
CA VAL A 1133 -19.84 -32.99 61.78
C VAL A 1133 -20.54 -34.31 62.17
N PHE A 1134 -20.06 -35.01 63.21
CA PHE A 1134 -20.52 -36.36 63.58
C PHE A 1134 -21.44 -36.41 64.81
N ASP A 1135 -21.67 -35.29 65.48
CA ASP A 1135 -22.29 -35.25 66.80
C ASP A 1135 -23.83 -35.45 66.73
N ALA A 1136 -24.39 -35.49 65.51
CA ALA A 1136 -25.78 -35.82 65.20
C ALA A 1136 -25.97 -37.20 64.50
N LEU A 1137 -24.93 -38.05 64.47
CA LEU A 1137 -24.99 -39.41 63.91
C LEU A 1137 -25.10 -40.47 65.01
N ASP A 1138 -25.70 -41.60 64.67
CA ASP A 1138 -25.72 -42.83 65.47
C ASP A 1138 -24.37 -43.56 65.39
N LYS A 1139 -24.04 -44.45 66.34
CA LYS A 1139 -22.71 -45.11 66.39
C LYS A 1139 -22.35 -45.85 65.11
N GLU A 1140 -23.33 -46.43 64.40
CA GLU A 1140 -23.13 -47.03 63.08
C GLU A 1140 -22.80 -45.97 62.02
N GLY A 1141 -23.57 -44.88 61.97
CA GLY A 1141 -23.33 -43.75 61.07
C GLY A 1141 -22.01 -43.02 61.35
N GLN A 1142 -21.54 -43.00 62.60
CA GLN A 1142 -20.22 -42.47 62.99
C GLN A 1142 -19.09 -43.35 62.45
N MET A 1143 -19.22 -44.69 62.52
CA MET A 1143 -18.24 -45.61 61.91
C MET A 1143 -18.25 -45.47 60.38
N GLN A 1144 -19.42 -45.45 59.74
CA GLN A 1144 -19.56 -45.25 58.30
C GLN A 1144 -19.05 -43.86 57.83
N ALA A 1145 -19.17 -42.83 58.66
CA ALA A 1145 -18.59 -41.52 58.40
C ALA A 1145 -17.05 -41.53 58.50
N ALA A 1146 -16.49 -42.24 59.49
CA ALA A 1146 -15.04 -42.45 59.58
C ALA A 1146 -14.49 -43.32 58.43
N GLU A 1147 -15.27 -44.30 57.96
CA GLU A 1147 -14.99 -45.08 56.75
C GLU A 1147 -15.03 -44.19 55.50
N LEU A 1148 -16.01 -43.30 55.36
CA LEU A 1148 -16.06 -42.31 54.28
C LEU A 1148 -14.89 -41.32 54.32
N ILE A 1149 -14.49 -40.81 55.51
CA ILE A 1149 -13.27 -39.99 55.64
C ILE A 1149 -12.07 -40.77 55.11
N SER A 1150 -11.91 -42.01 55.57
CA SER A 1150 -10.77 -42.87 55.22
C SER A 1150 -10.76 -43.20 53.72
N ALA A 1151 -11.93 -43.46 53.14
CA ALA A 1151 -12.10 -43.64 51.69
C ALA A 1151 -11.81 -42.34 50.92
N VAL A 1152 -12.21 -41.16 51.40
CA VAL A 1152 -11.93 -39.87 50.75
C VAL A 1152 -10.46 -39.46 50.89
N SER A 1153 -9.76 -39.85 51.97
CA SER A 1153 -8.30 -39.67 52.08
C SER A 1153 -7.51 -40.67 51.22
N THR A 1154 -7.99 -41.91 51.06
CA THR A 1154 -7.28 -42.99 50.34
C THR A 1154 -7.70 -43.16 48.88
N GLN A 1155 -8.85 -42.68 48.43
CA GLN A 1155 -9.19 -42.66 46.99
C GLN A 1155 -8.36 -41.63 46.21
N GLY A 1156 -7.59 -40.78 46.91
CA GLY A 1156 -6.46 -40.05 46.33
C GLY A 1156 -5.23 -40.92 45.98
N THR A 1157 -5.33 -42.26 46.06
CA THR A 1157 -4.21 -43.19 45.78
C THR A 1157 -4.11 -43.68 44.34
N ASP A 1158 -4.89 -43.15 43.38
CA ASP A 1158 -4.24 -42.99 42.08
C ASP A 1158 -3.12 -41.97 42.29
N ARG A 1159 -1.87 -42.36 42.02
CA ARG A 1159 -0.73 -41.44 42.03
C ARG A 1159 -0.90 -40.34 40.96
N SER A 1160 -1.85 -40.51 40.05
CA SER A 1160 -2.35 -39.46 39.18
C SER A 1160 -3.41 -38.53 39.78
N THR A 1161 -3.95 -38.68 41.00
CA THR A 1161 -5.06 -37.86 41.53
C THR A 1161 -4.67 -36.50 42.13
N GLY A 1162 -3.72 -36.45 43.05
CA GLY A 1162 -3.43 -35.20 43.77
C GLY A 1162 -3.13 -35.43 45.24
N GLY A 1163 -2.32 -34.53 45.82
CA GLY A 1163 -1.73 -34.69 47.14
C GLY A 1163 -2.65 -35.35 48.16
N GLU A 1164 -2.20 -36.52 48.63
CA GLU A 1164 -2.84 -37.35 49.65
C GLU A 1164 -3.25 -36.51 50.86
N VAL A 1165 -4.42 -36.78 51.45
CA VAL A 1165 -4.87 -36.05 52.64
C VAL A 1165 -4.14 -36.60 53.86
N LYS A 1166 -2.93 -36.10 54.09
CA LYS A 1166 -2.07 -36.46 55.24
C LYS A 1166 -2.78 -36.27 56.59
N HIS A 1167 -3.61 -35.25 56.78
CA HIS A 1167 -4.16 -34.92 58.12
C HIS A 1167 -5.65 -34.54 58.12
N VAL A 1168 -6.52 -35.36 58.70
CA VAL A 1168 -7.94 -34.99 58.92
C VAL A 1168 -8.16 -34.61 60.37
N LEU A 1169 -8.35 -33.32 60.65
CA LEU A 1169 -8.60 -32.78 61.98
C LEU A 1169 -10.11 -32.81 62.28
N VAL A 1170 -10.52 -33.49 63.35
CA VAL A 1170 -11.93 -33.65 63.73
C VAL A 1170 -12.17 -33.07 65.12
N VAL A 1171 -12.87 -31.94 65.20
CA VAL A 1171 -13.40 -31.39 66.45
C VAL A 1171 -14.74 -32.07 66.76
N THR A 1172 -14.85 -32.66 67.96
CA THR A 1172 -16.05 -33.34 68.44
C THR A 1172 -16.12 -33.30 69.96
N HIS A 1173 -17.32 -33.47 70.52
CA HIS A 1173 -17.52 -33.64 71.97
C HIS A 1173 -17.80 -35.11 72.36
N SER A 1174 -17.77 -36.04 71.41
CA SER A 1174 -18.10 -37.45 71.63
C SER A 1174 -16.87 -38.31 72.01
N GLU A 1175 -16.69 -38.57 73.31
CA GLU A 1175 -15.67 -39.51 73.82
C GLU A 1175 -15.81 -40.93 73.23
N ALA A 1176 -17.03 -41.32 72.81
CA ALA A 1176 -17.30 -42.62 72.20
C ALA A 1176 -16.64 -42.83 70.81
N LEU A 1177 -16.11 -41.76 70.20
CA LEU A 1177 -15.28 -41.84 68.99
C LEU A 1177 -13.85 -42.28 69.29
N GLU A 1178 -13.33 -42.03 70.51
CA GLU A 1178 -11.94 -42.36 70.88
C GLU A 1178 -11.68 -43.88 70.86
N ASP A 1179 -12.68 -44.71 71.18
CA ASP A 1179 -12.59 -46.17 71.13
C ASP A 1179 -12.61 -46.74 69.71
N ILE A 1180 -13.22 -46.05 68.74
CA ILE A 1180 -13.31 -46.54 67.34
C ILE A 1180 -11.93 -46.54 66.68
N VAL A 1181 -11.10 -45.54 67.00
CA VAL A 1181 -9.72 -45.41 66.49
C VAL A 1181 -8.83 -46.60 66.88
N ARG A 1182 -9.10 -47.26 68.00
CA ARG A 1182 -8.30 -48.39 68.53
C ARG A 1182 -8.46 -49.71 67.76
N VAL A 1183 -9.43 -49.80 66.84
CA VAL A 1183 -9.83 -51.06 66.19
C VAL A 1183 -9.48 -51.09 64.70
N GLY A 1184 -9.43 -49.93 64.04
CA GLY A 1184 -9.27 -49.84 62.58
C GLY A 1184 -7.83 -49.86 62.06
N ASP A 1185 -6.84 -49.43 62.85
CA ASP A 1185 -5.45 -49.26 62.45
C ASP A 1185 -4.51 -50.17 63.27
N GLY A 1186 -3.56 -50.83 62.63
CA GLY A 1186 -2.95 -52.11 63.06
C GLY A 1186 -1.98 -52.05 64.25
N GLY A 1187 -2.41 -51.57 65.42
CA GLY A 1187 -1.62 -51.52 66.65
C GLY A 1187 -0.91 -50.19 66.93
N ALA A 1188 -1.22 -49.15 66.16
CA ALA A 1188 -0.76 -47.78 66.45
C ALA A 1188 -1.61 -47.12 67.56
N GLY A 1189 -1.02 -46.14 68.26
CA GLY A 1189 -1.69 -45.43 69.36
C GLY A 1189 -2.88 -44.56 68.91
N ALA A 1190 -3.81 -44.30 69.81
CA ALA A 1190 -5.01 -43.50 69.52
C ALA A 1190 -4.65 -42.03 69.21
N ARG A 1191 -4.87 -41.60 67.96
CA ARG A 1191 -4.61 -40.24 67.44
C ARG A 1191 -5.61 -39.20 67.99
N VAL A 1192 -5.52 -38.91 69.29
CA VAL A 1192 -6.43 -38.00 70.01
C VAL A 1192 -5.63 -36.89 70.71
N ILE A 1193 -5.98 -35.64 70.43
CA ILE A 1193 -5.50 -34.45 71.13
C ILE A 1193 -6.58 -34.02 72.13
N ARG A 1194 -6.29 -34.12 73.42
CA ARG A 1194 -7.19 -33.64 74.48
C ARG A 1194 -7.02 -32.14 74.65
N VAL A 1195 -8.11 -31.39 74.62
CA VAL A 1195 -8.17 -29.93 74.75
C VAL A 1195 -8.87 -29.57 76.06
N GLN A 1196 -8.19 -28.81 76.92
CA GLN A 1196 -8.67 -28.42 78.24
C GLN A 1196 -8.48 -26.92 78.50
N MET A 1197 -9.17 -26.41 79.52
CA MET A 1197 -8.97 -25.04 80.02
C MET A 1197 -8.09 -25.10 81.28
N GLY A 1198 -6.84 -24.67 81.16
CA GLY A 1198 -5.90 -24.52 82.26
C GLY A 1198 -5.75 -23.08 82.75
N GLU A 1199 -4.79 -22.83 83.63
CA GLU A 1199 -4.61 -21.52 84.29
C GLU A 1199 -4.31 -20.37 83.32
N ARG A 1200 -3.71 -20.67 82.15
CA ARG A 1200 -3.39 -19.71 81.09
C ARG A 1200 -4.29 -19.87 79.86
N GLY A 1201 -5.46 -20.46 80.05
CA GLY A 1201 -6.47 -20.67 79.02
C GLY A 1201 -6.35 -22.03 78.33
N THR A 1202 -6.52 -22.07 77.01
CA THR A 1202 -6.55 -23.35 76.25
C THR A 1202 -5.20 -24.05 76.27
N GLU A 1203 -5.21 -25.28 76.79
CA GLU A 1203 -4.11 -26.24 76.75
C GLU A 1203 -4.50 -27.43 75.85
N MET A 1204 -3.51 -28.03 75.20
CA MET A 1204 -3.68 -29.18 74.29
C MET A 1204 -2.62 -30.24 74.60
N GLN A 1205 -3.05 -31.49 74.76
CA GLN A 1205 -2.17 -32.62 75.09
C GLN A 1205 -2.39 -33.74 74.06
N ASP A 1206 -1.34 -34.08 73.33
CA ASP A 1206 -1.29 -35.24 72.44
C ASP A 1206 -0.67 -36.48 73.13
N PRO A 1207 -0.78 -37.69 72.55
CA PRO A 1207 -0.31 -38.92 73.18
C PRO A 1207 1.22 -39.09 73.22
N GLU A 1208 1.96 -38.34 72.41
CA GLU A 1208 3.40 -38.49 72.18
C GLU A 1208 4.24 -37.37 72.83
N GLY A 1209 3.60 -36.34 73.38
CA GLY A 1209 4.26 -35.16 73.97
C GLY A 1209 4.85 -34.21 72.92
N VAL A 1210 4.23 -34.18 71.73
CA VAL A 1210 4.68 -33.48 70.52
C VAL A 1210 4.31 -31.99 70.51
N ILE A 1211 3.21 -31.61 71.15
CA ILE A 1211 2.70 -30.24 71.25
C ILE A 1211 3.50 -29.42 72.27
N GLU A 1212 4.01 -28.26 71.84
CA GLU A 1212 4.90 -27.43 72.65
C GLU A 1212 4.17 -26.19 73.23
N HIS A 1213 4.07 -26.14 74.56
CA HIS A 1213 3.56 -24.99 75.32
C HIS A 1213 4.70 -24.11 75.78
N ILE A 1214 4.98 -23.03 75.05
CA ILE A 1214 6.12 -22.15 75.36
C ILE A 1214 5.71 -21.21 76.50
N GLN A 1215 6.18 -21.53 77.71
CA GLN A 1215 5.87 -20.80 78.93
C GLN A 1215 6.62 -19.45 79.03
N GLY A 1216 6.16 -18.45 78.29
CA GLY A 1216 6.63 -17.07 78.46
C GLY A 1216 5.90 -16.06 77.57
N ILE A 1217 5.73 -14.84 78.08
CA ILE A 1217 5.48 -13.67 77.23
C ILE A 1217 6.84 -13.31 76.63
N THR A 1218 7.05 -13.59 75.33
CA THR A 1218 8.25 -13.18 74.61
C THR A 1218 8.38 -11.65 74.64
N THR A 1219 9.49 -11.14 75.17
CA THR A 1219 9.66 -9.73 75.58
C THR A 1219 10.01 -8.78 74.43
N GLY A 1220 9.22 -8.82 73.35
CA GLY A 1220 9.05 -7.72 72.39
C GLY A 1220 10.26 -7.26 71.58
N LYS A 1221 11.38 -8.00 71.59
CA LYS A 1221 12.62 -7.68 70.86
C LYS A 1221 13.02 -8.70 69.81
N GLU A 1222 12.52 -9.91 69.92
CA GLU A 1222 12.68 -11.02 68.96
C GLU A 1222 11.28 -11.56 68.66
N GLY A 1223 11.08 -12.11 67.46
CA GLY A 1223 9.80 -12.68 67.03
C GLY A 1223 9.51 -14.04 67.68
N ILE A 1224 8.59 -14.80 67.08
CA ILE A 1224 8.46 -16.23 67.38
C ILE A 1224 9.84 -16.88 67.11
N PRO A 1225 10.43 -17.60 68.08
CA PRO A 1225 11.83 -18.03 67.97
C PRO A 1225 12.03 -19.02 66.81
N GLU A 1226 13.07 -18.82 66.00
CA GLU A 1226 13.43 -19.73 64.91
C GLU A 1226 13.80 -21.12 65.45
N ILE A 1227 12.97 -22.12 65.15
CA ILE A 1227 13.23 -23.53 65.46
C ILE A 1227 14.27 -24.06 64.44
N LEU A 1228 15.54 -23.79 64.73
CA LEU A 1228 16.68 -24.19 63.91
C LEU A 1228 16.80 -25.73 63.77
N PRO A 1229 17.16 -26.25 62.58
CA PRO A 1229 17.40 -27.69 62.39
C PRO A 1229 18.64 -28.19 63.15
N PRO A 1230 18.68 -29.47 63.53
CA PRO A 1230 19.71 -30.01 64.44
C PRO A 1230 21.11 -29.99 63.83
N THR A 1231 22.03 -29.25 64.45
CA THR A 1231 23.41 -29.08 63.98
C THR A 1231 24.38 -30.15 64.51
N VAL A 1232 25.21 -30.69 63.60
CA VAL A 1232 26.21 -31.72 63.93
C VAL A 1232 27.40 -31.12 64.69
N LYS A 1233 27.67 -31.65 65.89
CA LYS A 1233 28.74 -31.20 66.79
C LYS A 1233 30.14 -31.29 66.16
N LYS A 1234 30.87 -30.17 66.10
CA LYS A 1234 32.35 -30.15 66.00
C LYS A 1234 32.98 -29.37 67.17
N ARG A 1235 34.22 -29.70 67.52
CA ARG A 1235 34.84 -29.35 68.81
C ARG A 1235 35.53 -27.98 68.83
N LYS A 1236 35.49 -27.39 70.03
CA LYS A 1236 36.07 -26.13 70.51
C LYS A 1236 37.45 -25.76 69.93
N GLY A 1237 37.61 -24.48 69.57
CA GLY A 1237 38.87 -23.74 69.51
C GLY A 1237 38.74 -22.40 70.26
N ARG A 1238 39.81 -21.95 70.93
CA ARG A 1238 39.93 -20.72 71.76
C ARG A 1238 41.31 -20.10 71.47
N PRO A 1239 41.66 -18.86 71.88
CA PRO A 1239 40.86 -17.65 72.17
C PRO A 1239 41.50 -16.34 71.58
N ARG A 1240 41.06 -15.14 72.05
CA ARG A 1240 41.73 -13.81 72.01
C ARG A 1240 41.63 -13.01 70.67
N LYS A 1241 41.64 -11.66 70.65
CA LYS A 1241 41.80 -10.63 71.72
C LYS A 1241 41.17 -9.25 71.36
N VAL A 1242 40.45 -8.63 72.31
CA VAL A 1242 40.52 -7.20 72.75
C VAL A 1242 40.53 -6.04 71.73
N LYS A 1243 39.43 -5.24 71.73
CA LYS A 1243 39.33 -3.81 72.17
C LYS A 1243 37.83 -3.42 72.22
N ASN A 1244 37.27 -2.79 73.26
CA ASN A 1244 37.54 -1.52 73.96
C ASN A 1244 37.34 -0.26 73.12
N VAL A 1245 36.26 0.46 73.44
CA VAL A 1245 36.05 1.91 73.69
C VAL A 1245 34.54 1.98 74.05
N GLU A 1246 34.10 2.29 75.28
CA GLU A 1246 34.09 3.61 75.98
C GLU A 1246 33.24 4.64 75.20
N ALA A 1247 32.37 5.48 75.75
CA ALA A 1247 31.71 5.66 77.05
C ALA A 1247 30.31 6.26 76.74
N GLU A 1248 29.47 6.90 77.57
CA GLU A 1248 29.43 7.38 78.98
C GLU A 1248 27.89 7.35 79.34
N VAL A 1249 27.43 7.09 80.58
CA VAL A 1249 27.16 8.08 81.67
C VAL A 1249 26.12 9.15 81.23
N GLU A 1250 25.05 9.49 81.97
CA GLU A 1250 24.82 9.51 83.43
C GLU A 1250 23.30 9.38 83.81
N ALA A 1251 23.02 9.27 85.12
CA ALA A 1251 21.83 9.78 85.84
C ALA A 1251 20.39 9.27 85.50
N GLU A 1252 19.45 9.16 86.44
CA GLU A 1252 19.53 9.21 87.91
C GLU A 1252 18.38 8.43 88.59
N THR A 1253 18.54 8.21 89.89
CA THR A 1253 17.54 7.96 90.96
C THR A 1253 16.11 8.46 90.66
N ASN A 1254 15.00 7.82 91.08
CA ASN A 1254 14.64 7.29 92.42
C ASN A 1254 13.26 6.54 92.31
N GLU A 1255 12.62 5.86 93.28
CA GLU A 1255 12.82 5.56 94.72
C GLU A 1255 11.91 4.36 95.15
N THR A 1256 12.14 3.75 96.33
CA THR A 1256 11.20 2.89 97.13
C THR A 1256 10.55 1.63 96.48
N GLU A 1257 10.78 0.39 96.92
CA GLU A 1257 10.29 -0.28 98.16
C GLU A 1257 8.81 -0.76 98.09
N VAL A 1258 8.35 -1.90 98.67
CA VAL A 1258 9.00 -2.91 99.54
C VAL A 1258 8.30 -4.30 99.47
N SER A 1259 9.01 -5.38 99.84
CA SER A 1259 8.50 -6.72 100.25
C SER A 1259 7.77 -7.62 99.20
N MET A 1260 7.73 -8.96 99.29
CA MET A 1260 8.54 -9.95 100.03
C MET A 1260 8.40 -11.35 99.37
N THR A 1261 9.32 -12.28 99.69
CA THR A 1261 9.22 -13.78 99.68
C THR A 1261 8.15 -14.44 98.79
N GLY A 1262 8.44 -15.32 97.84
CA GLY A 1262 9.34 -16.49 97.90
C GLY A 1262 8.53 -17.69 97.34
N ASN A 1263 9.10 -18.71 96.70
CA ASN A 1263 10.42 -19.34 96.88
C ASN A 1263 10.92 -19.92 95.54
#